data_AF-A0A1W2AZ42-F1
#
_entry.id   AF-A0A1W2AZ42-F1
#
_cell.length_a   1.000
_cell.length_b   1.000
_cell.length_c   1.000
_cell.angle_alpha   90.00
_cell.angle_beta   90.00
_cell.angle_gamma   90.00
#
_symmetry.space_group_name_H-M   'P 1'
#
loop_
_entity.id
_entity.type
_entity.pdbx_description
1 polymer ?
#
loop_
_entity_poly.entity_id
_entity_poly.type
_entity_poly.pdbx_seq_one_letter_code
_entity_poly.pdbx_strand_id
1 'polypeptide(L)'
;MAVDPAQLSYTDTVTNQPVVETVQAFLTAQKINVRLTSCSDHLNHVFADDDDSLVNTYLTVDGPMAEVVTEALLANLRLPEVDPARTDLIIPDAFASMEAGLRQLTRGQVRRVVRVSEFLDGHLRPRSICEDLLRKRPESDNNSSQLLSTEDFVDQWANIEGSDRVYACDYLFTKWARGIAPRLCIVLAPAGYGKSKVTHVLASKMAANYEQSSQLYGTTQTTRPPVPILIAFGEYRSYTSFAGLILQALNRHGRTRLTVEAFQYLISLGRAVFILDGYDEMMEADPDTARHNVAEFVQQAGPDSRILLTSRSVFYRTATDVVGQVGDPLLAESEVEILELNQFDKKQARRYLAKRLAGSSGRDRGLERAQEVLQSDEAMSILGSPIFLAEFANDVVEGKWSIRDVRQHGGLEFLVKRAFSRERSRQGHEFTDEQQRAFLEGLAFEILNTGVVGYTREALEVLVAEAVDNDLLLESWSKLASHHFLSPDVDGPNALTTMRHQVWRDYFQGTALAKELTNRSGRAIKLIDTKDLPEGVLRAAAKTLPAETWDWLLASIANNEDKKIRNLLRLHILRANSLEKFLLPDELTVSLDHLNLSELSFSNITFTGASFAGTDLTGTYFDRCDLSDCSLLGTILSRTDFRSCQLPDSITEAEVRSVRIDGELMYEPQIKAVFDKSNTTPEDQLIARTGYEQSVREWARDILHGRLEKFVKRKVGEHNFAVDDSISWIAFMGGTDPKERDFVVRRLYRALQAENMVMSGKLSANGRPTIRLSSDPQIRSEIVHFVKKGISGPNIESVMKRLVK
;
A
#
# COMPACT_ATOMS: atom_id res chain seq x y z
N MET A 1 -29.55 8.55 -0.95
CA MET A 1 -30.81 8.35 -1.70
C MET A 1 -31.17 6.88 -1.52
N ALA A 2 -32.36 6.59 -1.02
CA ALA A 2 -32.82 5.21 -0.88
C ALA A 2 -33.26 4.72 -2.27
N VAL A 3 -32.49 3.82 -2.86
CA VAL A 3 -32.88 3.11 -4.08
C VAL A 3 -33.87 2.04 -3.67
N ASP A 4 -34.97 1.92 -4.41
CA ASP A 4 -36.01 0.91 -4.22
C ASP A 4 -35.40 -0.50 -4.30
N PRO A 5 -35.46 -1.33 -3.24
CA PRO A 5 -34.91 -2.68 -3.23
C PRO A 5 -35.48 -3.57 -4.34
N ALA A 6 -36.69 -3.28 -4.82
CA ALA A 6 -37.40 -4.10 -5.81
C ALA A 6 -36.80 -4.03 -7.23
N GLN A 7 -35.89 -3.09 -7.53
CA GLN A 7 -35.28 -2.93 -8.86
C GLN A 7 -33.88 -3.55 -9.00
N LEU A 8 -33.42 -4.32 -8.02
CA LEU A 8 -32.03 -4.76 -7.91
C LEU A 8 -31.94 -6.29 -8.12
N SER A 9 -31.57 -6.74 -9.34
CA SER A 9 -31.39 -8.18 -9.66
C SER A 9 -29.94 -8.64 -9.51
N TYR A 10 -29.71 -9.78 -8.87
CA TYR A 10 -28.42 -10.48 -8.81
C TYR A 10 -28.29 -11.42 -10.02
N THR A 11 -27.07 -11.65 -10.49
CA THR A 11 -26.81 -12.68 -11.52
C THR A 11 -26.69 -14.04 -10.84
N ASP A 12 -27.67 -14.92 -11.12
CA ASP A 12 -27.84 -16.18 -10.41
C ASP A 12 -27.09 -17.35 -11.07
N THR A 13 -26.08 -17.86 -10.36
CA THR A 13 -25.37 -19.10 -10.73
C THR A 13 -26.05 -20.33 -10.13
N VAL A 14 -26.63 -20.19 -8.94
CA VAL A 14 -27.39 -21.23 -8.21
C VAL A 14 -28.65 -21.67 -8.97
N THR A 15 -29.27 -20.78 -9.77
CA THR A 15 -30.52 -21.09 -10.48
C THR A 15 -30.32 -21.93 -11.75
N ASN A 16 -29.07 -22.12 -12.21
CA ASN A 16 -28.78 -22.84 -13.45
C ASN A 16 -28.45 -24.32 -13.24
N GLN A 17 -28.23 -24.77 -11.99
CA GLN A 17 -28.00 -26.17 -11.67
C GLN A 17 -29.27 -26.82 -11.12
N PRO A 18 -29.52 -28.12 -11.38
CA PRO A 18 -30.55 -28.87 -10.68
C PRO A 18 -30.36 -28.80 -9.16
N VAL A 19 -31.46 -28.57 -8.44
CA VAL A 19 -31.54 -28.57 -6.98
C VAL A 19 -31.03 -29.90 -6.43
N VAL A 20 -31.40 -31.03 -7.04
CA VAL A 20 -30.91 -32.35 -6.61
C VAL A 20 -29.39 -32.46 -6.63
N GLU A 21 -28.76 -32.04 -7.73
CA GLU A 21 -27.30 -32.09 -7.89
C GLU A 21 -26.62 -31.16 -6.89
N THR A 22 -27.19 -29.96 -6.72
CA THR A 22 -26.68 -28.94 -5.78
C THR A 22 -26.70 -29.45 -4.34
N VAL A 23 -27.82 -30.02 -3.90
CA VAL A 23 -27.99 -30.56 -2.54
C VAL A 23 -27.10 -31.78 -2.32
N GLN A 24 -27.02 -32.69 -3.29
CA GLN A 24 -26.18 -33.88 -3.21
C GLN A 24 -24.69 -33.52 -3.10
N ALA A 25 -24.22 -32.62 -3.97
CA ALA A 25 -22.82 -32.19 -3.99
C ALA A 25 -22.44 -31.50 -2.67
N PHE A 26 -23.30 -30.61 -2.17
CA PHE A 26 -23.06 -29.95 -0.88
C PHE A 26 -22.99 -30.93 0.29
N LEU A 27 -23.95 -31.86 0.41
CA LEU A 27 -23.95 -32.84 1.50
C LEU A 27 -22.75 -33.79 1.41
N THR A 28 -22.35 -34.17 0.19
CA THR A 28 -21.13 -34.96 -0.02
C THR A 28 -19.89 -34.19 0.42
N ALA A 29 -19.82 -32.89 0.11
CA ALA A 29 -18.73 -32.02 0.57
C ALA A 29 -18.71 -31.88 2.11
N GLN A 30 -19.86 -31.98 2.77
CA GLN A 30 -19.96 -32.07 4.25
C GLN A 30 -19.47 -33.40 4.82
N LYS A 31 -19.02 -34.34 3.97
CA LYS A 31 -18.64 -35.72 4.35
C LYS A 31 -19.81 -36.49 4.96
N ILE A 32 -21.03 -36.14 4.55
CA ILE A 32 -22.26 -36.86 4.89
C ILE A 32 -22.49 -37.94 3.84
N ASN A 33 -22.86 -39.15 4.29
CA ASN A 33 -23.24 -40.22 3.37
C ASN A 33 -24.62 -39.92 2.77
N VAL A 34 -24.69 -39.92 1.44
CA VAL A 34 -25.90 -39.56 0.69
C VAL A 34 -26.33 -40.72 -0.21
N ARG A 35 -27.63 -41.02 -0.21
CA ARG A 35 -28.28 -41.92 -1.17
C ARG A 35 -29.34 -41.17 -1.95
N LEU A 36 -29.25 -41.23 -3.28
CA LEU A 36 -30.21 -40.63 -4.20
C LEU A 36 -31.24 -41.67 -4.67
N THR A 37 -32.51 -41.31 -4.68
CA THR A 37 -33.58 -42.06 -5.34
C THR A 37 -34.42 -41.10 -6.20
N SER A 38 -34.44 -41.33 -7.51
CA SER A 38 -35.33 -40.57 -8.41
C SER A 38 -36.76 -41.12 -8.32
N CYS A 39 -37.72 -40.24 -8.08
CA CYS A 39 -39.14 -40.58 -7.90
C CYS A 39 -39.95 -40.33 -9.17
N SER A 40 -39.61 -39.27 -9.90
CA SER A 40 -40.15 -38.89 -11.19
C SER A 40 -39.15 -37.98 -11.92
N ASP A 41 -39.48 -37.53 -13.13
CA ASP A 41 -38.66 -36.63 -13.94
C ASP A 41 -38.26 -35.33 -13.23
N HIS A 42 -38.98 -34.93 -12.16
CA HIS A 42 -38.81 -33.66 -11.46
C HIS A 42 -38.78 -33.77 -9.92
N LEU A 43 -38.87 -34.97 -9.35
CA LEU A 43 -38.83 -35.20 -7.91
C LEU A 43 -37.76 -36.22 -7.54
N ASN A 44 -36.92 -35.85 -6.58
CA ASN A 44 -35.84 -36.72 -6.10
C ASN A 44 -35.81 -36.77 -4.57
N HIS A 45 -35.64 -37.96 -4.01
CA HIS A 45 -35.28 -38.13 -2.60
C HIS A 45 -33.76 -38.17 -2.45
N VAL A 46 -33.25 -37.30 -1.59
CA VAL A 46 -31.88 -37.31 -1.10
C VAL A 46 -31.90 -37.73 0.36
N PHE A 47 -31.51 -38.96 0.64
CA PHE A 47 -31.38 -39.48 2.01
C PHE A 47 -29.97 -39.22 2.52
N ALA A 48 -29.85 -38.64 3.71
CA ALA A 48 -28.58 -38.24 4.28
C ALA A 48 -28.47 -38.69 5.75
N ASP A 49 -27.42 -39.44 6.08
CA ASP A 49 -27.16 -39.90 7.45
C ASP A 49 -26.54 -38.76 8.28
N ASP A 50 -27.12 -38.47 9.44
CA ASP A 50 -26.49 -37.55 10.40
C ASP A 50 -25.52 -38.26 11.36
N ASP A 51 -24.86 -37.46 12.22
CA ASP A 51 -23.89 -37.92 13.21
C ASP A 51 -24.47 -38.94 14.22
N ASP A 52 -25.80 -39.00 14.36
CA ASP A 52 -26.54 -39.89 15.28
C ASP A 52 -27.09 -41.14 14.57
N SER A 53 -26.61 -41.45 13.35
CA SER A 53 -27.10 -42.57 12.50
C SER A 53 -28.58 -42.44 12.13
N LEU A 54 -29.06 -41.22 12.04
CA LEU A 54 -30.44 -40.87 11.82
C LEU A 54 -30.58 -40.24 10.42
N VAL A 55 -31.57 -40.69 9.65
CA VAL A 55 -31.71 -40.31 8.23
C VAL A 55 -32.54 -39.03 8.09
N ASN A 56 -31.93 -37.97 7.57
CA ASN A 56 -32.66 -36.80 7.06
C ASN A 56 -33.06 -37.05 5.60
N THR A 57 -34.27 -36.64 5.23
CA THR A 57 -34.77 -36.74 3.86
C THR A 57 -34.91 -35.36 3.26
N TYR A 58 -34.27 -35.11 2.11
CA TYR A 58 -34.47 -33.90 1.33
C TYR A 58 -35.21 -34.27 0.05
N LEU A 59 -36.47 -33.86 -0.05
CA LEU A 59 -37.25 -34.02 -1.26
C LEU A 59 -36.97 -32.79 -2.14
N THR A 60 -36.29 -32.97 -3.27
CA THR A 60 -35.94 -31.87 -4.18
C THR A 60 -36.87 -31.80 -5.37
N VAL A 61 -37.06 -30.59 -5.91
CA VAL A 61 -37.89 -30.30 -7.07
C VAL A 61 -37.03 -29.75 -8.22
N ASP A 62 -37.03 -30.43 -9.36
CA ASP A 62 -36.21 -30.12 -10.55
C ASP A 62 -37.09 -30.06 -11.81
N GLY A 63 -38.03 -29.10 -11.89
CA GLY A 63 -38.92 -28.96 -13.05
C GLY A 63 -40.03 -27.91 -12.88
N PRO A 64 -40.76 -27.55 -13.96
CA PRO A 64 -41.82 -26.55 -13.91
C PRO A 64 -42.97 -27.00 -12.99
N MET A 65 -43.35 -26.15 -12.03
CA MET A 65 -44.32 -26.52 -10.97
C MET A 65 -45.68 -27.04 -11.45
N ALA A 66 -46.12 -26.69 -12.66
CA ALA A 66 -47.35 -27.21 -13.25
C ALA A 66 -47.32 -28.74 -13.41
N GLU A 67 -46.13 -29.33 -13.56
CA GLU A 67 -45.91 -30.78 -13.71
C GLU A 67 -45.63 -31.46 -12.36
N VAL A 68 -45.18 -30.71 -11.36
CA VAL A 68 -44.73 -31.23 -10.05
C VAL A 68 -45.80 -31.14 -8.95
N VAL A 69 -46.61 -30.08 -8.94
CA VAL A 69 -47.57 -29.80 -7.85
C VAL A 69 -48.88 -30.59 -8.07
N THR A 70 -48.83 -31.90 -7.83
CA THR A 70 -49.98 -32.83 -7.91
C THR A 70 -49.90 -33.95 -6.86
N GLU A 71 -50.84 -34.91 -6.89
CA GLU A 71 -50.87 -36.13 -6.07
C GLU A 71 -49.50 -36.82 -5.95
N ALA A 72 -48.64 -36.73 -6.97
CA ALA A 72 -47.30 -37.31 -6.97
C ALA A 72 -46.42 -36.78 -5.81
N LEU A 73 -46.44 -35.48 -5.52
CA LEU A 73 -45.69 -34.90 -4.39
C LEU A 73 -46.20 -35.47 -3.06
N LEU A 74 -47.51 -35.48 -2.87
CA LEU A 74 -48.15 -36.00 -1.64
C LEU A 74 -47.98 -37.52 -1.48
N ALA A 75 -47.92 -38.27 -2.58
CA ALA A 75 -47.69 -39.71 -2.58
C ALA A 75 -46.25 -40.04 -2.11
N ASN A 76 -45.25 -39.31 -2.62
CA ASN A 76 -43.86 -39.49 -2.19
C ASN A 76 -43.65 -39.09 -0.72
N LEU A 77 -44.34 -38.05 -0.24
CA LEU A 77 -44.33 -37.66 1.18
C LEU A 77 -45.02 -38.67 2.12
N ARG A 78 -45.74 -39.66 1.59
CA ARG A 78 -46.42 -40.71 2.38
C ARG A 78 -45.67 -42.05 2.36
N LEU A 79 -44.49 -42.11 1.76
CA LEU A 79 -43.68 -43.32 1.73
C LEU A 79 -43.25 -43.72 3.16
N PRO A 80 -43.22 -45.01 3.52
CA PRO A 80 -42.94 -45.47 4.89
C PRO A 80 -41.55 -45.07 5.42
N GLU A 81 -40.59 -44.88 4.52
CA GLU A 81 -39.20 -44.50 4.80
C GLU A 81 -39.01 -42.99 5.03
N VAL A 82 -40.04 -42.18 4.77
CA VAL A 82 -40.01 -40.72 4.91
C VAL A 82 -40.58 -40.33 6.28
N ASP A 83 -39.74 -39.78 7.14
CA ASP A 83 -40.17 -39.22 8.44
C ASP A 83 -40.52 -37.73 8.30
N PRO A 84 -41.78 -37.31 8.47
CA PRO A 84 -42.18 -35.91 8.40
C PRO A 84 -41.38 -34.97 9.29
N ALA A 85 -40.93 -35.43 10.47
CA ALA A 85 -40.15 -34.61 11.40
C ALA A 85 -38.73 -34.30 10.89
N ARG A 86 -38.28 -35.00 9.85
CA ARG A 86 -36.91 -34.96 9.29
C ARG A 86 -36.86 -34.80 7.78
N THR A 87 -38.01 -34.48 7.20
CA THR A 87 -38.14 -34.26 5.76
C THR A 87 -38.20 -32.78 5.47
N ASP A 88 -37.24 -32.28 4.71
CA ASP A 88 -37.28 -30.92 4.15
C ASP A 88 -37.66 -31.00 2.66
N LEU A 89 -38.62 -30.19 2.24
CA LEU A 89 -38.92 -29.98 0.82
C LEU A 89 -38.05 -28.83 0.30
N ILE A 90 -37.11 -29.12 -0.59
CA ILE A 90 -36.20 -28.13 -1.18
C ILE A 90 -36.69 -27.77 -2.59
N ILE A 91 -36.96 -26.49 -2.81
CA ILE A 91 -37.45 -25.97 -4.09
C ILE A 91 -36.45 -25.01 -4.74
N PRO A 92 -36.49 -24.83 -6.08
CA PRO A 92 -35.75 -23.79 -6.77
C PRO A 92 -36.11 -22.39 -6.25
N ASP A 93 -35.14 -21.47 -6.21
CA ASP A 93 -35.39 -20.09 -5.77
C ASP A 93 -36.44 -19.38 -6.65
N ALA A 94 -36.49 -19.71 -7.94
CA ALA A 94 -37.50 -19.23 -8.90
C ALA A 94 -38.96 -19.51 -8.47
N PHE A 95 -39.20 -20.46 -7.56
CA PHE A 95 -40.53 -20.80 -7.06
C PHE A 95 -40.90 -20.10 -5.75
N ALA A 96 -40.20 -19.01 -5.39
CA ALA A 96 -40.47 -18.22 -4.18
C ALA A 96 -41.94 -17.81 -4.01
N SER A 97 -42.64 -17.44 -5.09
CA SER A 97 -44.06 -17.05 -5.03
C SER A 97 -45.01 -18.19 -4.64
N MET A 98 -44.58 -19.45 -4.79
CA MET A 98 -45.40 -20.64 -4.52
C MET A 98 -45.13 -21.25 -3.14
N GLU A 99 -44.09 -20.80 -2.43
CA GLU A 99 -43.63 -21.37 -1.17
C GLU A 99 -44.74 -21.45 -0.11
N ALA A 100 -45.53 -20.37 0.05
CA ALA A 100 -46.64 -20.34 1.00
C ALA A 100 -47.73 -21.38 0.69
N GLY A 101 -48.05 -21.57 -0.60
CA GLY A 101 -49.01 -22.58 -1.05
C GLY A 101 -48.50 -23.99 -0.81
N LEU A 102 -47.22 -24.26 -1.08
CA LEU A 102 -46.59 -25.55 -0.79
C LEU A 102 -46.55 -25.84 0.70
N ARG A 103 -46.19 -24.85 1.54
CA ARG A 103 -46.20 -24.99 3.01
C ARG A 103 -47.59 -25.37 3.52
N GLN A 104 -48.65 -24.83 2.91
CA GLN A 104 -50.02 -25.19 3.25
C GLN A 104 -50.38 -26.60 2.76
N LEU A 105 -49.99 -26.96 1.53
CA LEU A 105 -50.26 -28.25 0.91
C LEU A 105 -49.59 -29.43 1.65
N THR A 106 -48.33 -29.25 2.06
CA THR A 106 -47.51 -30.29 2.71
C THR A 106 -47.51 -30.21 4.24
N ARG A 107 -48.45 -29.45 4.81
CA ARG A 107 -48.53 -29.19 6.25
C ARG A 107 -48.63 -30.49 7.04
N GLY A 108 -47.69 -30.71 7.96
CA GLY A 108 -47.61 -31.90 8.79
C GLY A 108 -46.99 -33.13 8.11
N GLN A 109 -46.60 -33.02 6.84
CA GLN A 109 -45.89 -34.07 6.10
C GLN A 109 -44.40 -33.77 5.91
N VAL A 110 -44.00 -32.50 6.03
CA VAL A 110 -42.60 -32.06 6.01
C VAL A 110 -42.32 -31.19 7.22
N ARG A 111 -41.07 -31.18 7.66
CA ARG A 111 -40.54 -30.30 8.72
C ARG A 111 -40.61 -28.85 8.27
N ARG A 112 -40.18 -28.58 7.03
CA ARG A 112 -40.21 -27.26 6.40
C ARG A 112 -40.15 -27.37 4.87
N VAL A 113 -40.65 -26.34 4.22
CA VAL A 113 -40.40 -26.04 2.80
C VAL A 113 -39.37 -24.93 2.79
N VAL A 114 -38.27 -25.12 2.06
CA VAL A 114 -37.16 -24.17 1.96
C VAL A 114 -36.70 -24.05 0.52
N ARG A 115 -36.20 -22.88 0.15
CA ARG A 115 -35.57 -22.70 -1.16
C ARG A 115 -34.12 -23.17 -1.11
N VAL A 116 -33.55 -23.55 -2.27
CA VAL A 116 -32.17 -24.06 -2.33
C VAL A 116 -31.15 -23.08 -1.76
N SER A 117 -31.26 -21.78 -2.04
CA SER A 117 -30.39 -20.76 -1.43
C SER A 117 -30.53 -20.71 0.10
N GLU A 118 -31.73 -20.86 0.64
CA GLU A 118 -31.99 -20.78 2.08
C GLU A 118 -31.47 -22.01 2.81
N PHE A 119 -31.60 -23.18 2.19
CA PHE A 119 -31.01 -24.42 2.65
C PHE A 119 -29.48 -24.28 2.77
N LEU A 120 -28.81 -23.83 1.70
CA LEU A 120 -27.36 -23.64 1.65
C LEU A 120 -26.89 -22.58 2.66
N ASP A 121 -27.49 -21.39 2.63
CA ASP A 121 -27.12 -20.28 3.50
C ASP A 121 -27.31 -20.62 4.97
N GLY A 122 -28.29 -21.47 5.32
CA GLY A 122 -28.54 -21.90 6.70
C GLY A 122 -27.31 -22.46 7.42
N HIS A 123 -26.36 -23.03 6.67
CA HIS A 123 -25.11 -23.55 7.22
C HIS A 123 -24.07 -22.48 7.56
N LEU A 124 -24.17 -21.28 6.95
CA LEU A 124 -23.33 -20.12 7.23
C LEU A 124 -23.80 -19.32 8.46
N ARG A 125 -25.01 -19.58 8.98
CA ARG A 125 -25.65 -18.81 10.07
C ARG A 125 -25.84 -17.32 9.75
N PRO A 126 -26.45 -16.98 8.60
CA PRO A 126 -26.53 -15.62 8.09
C PRO A 126 -27.21 -14.66 9.06
N ARG A 127 -28.19 -15.13 9.86
CA ARG A 127 -28.84 -14.31 10.88
C ARG A 127 -27.85 -13.80 11.92
N SER A 128 -26.99 -14.66 12.46
CA SER A 128 -26.00 -14.25 13.46
C SER A 128 -24.95 -13.30 12.87
N ILE A 129 -24.58 -13.51 11.61
CA ILE A 129 -23.64 -12.64 10.88
C ILE A 129 -24.29 -11.26 10.63
N CYS A 130 -25.50 -11.24 10.09
CA CYS A 130 -26.22 -10.00 9.78
C CYS A 130 -26.57 -9.22 11.04
N GLU A 131 -27.04 -9.88 12.10
CA GLU A 131 -27.31 -9.24 13.39
C GLU A 131 -26.05 -8.58 13.97
N ASP A 132 -24.89 -9.22 13.88
CA ASP A 132 -23.62 -8.65 14.35
C ASP A 132 -23.20 -7.42 13.51
N LEU A 133 -23.29 -7.52 12.17
CA LEU A 133 -22.97 -6.43 11.24
C LEU A 133 -23.93 -5.23 11.33
N LEU A 134 -25.17 -5.46 11.78
CA LEU A 134 -26.20 -4.43 11.95
C LEU A 134 -26.27 -3.90 13.39
N ARG A 135 -25.59 -4.55 14.34
CA ARG A 135 -25.61 -4.15 15.75
C ARG A 135 -25.03 -2.74 15.89
N LYS A 136 -25.81 -1.83 16.49
CA LYS A 136 -25.26 -0.58 17.01
C LYS A 136 -24.37 -0.93 18.21
N ARG A 137 -23.05 -0.86 18.04
CA ARG A 137 -22.12 -1.01 19.17
C ARG A 137 -22.39 0.14 20.17
N PRO A 138 -22.61 -0.15 21.46
CA PRO A 138 -22.90 0.89 22.44
C PRO A 138 -21.72 1.86 22.57
N GLU A 139 -22.00 3.14 22.83
CA GLU A 139 -20.96 4.18 22.99
C GLU A 139 -19.97 3.88 24.14
N SER A 140 -20.32 2.98 25.05
CA SER A 140 -19.49 2.52 26.17
C SER A 140 -18.42 1.49 25.79
N ASP A 141 -18.54 0.81 24.64
CA ASP A 141 -17.52 -0.11 24.15
C ASP A 141 -16.46 0.69 23.40
N ASN A 142 -15.26 0.84 23.98
CA ASN A 142 -14.02 1.42 23.42
C ASN A 142 -14.16 2.27 22.12
N ASN A 143 -13.77 3.55 22.16
CA ASN A 143 -13.77 4.56 21.06
C ASN A 143 -13.38 4.09 19.64
N SER A 144 -12.71 2.94 19.46
CA SER A 144 -12.62 2.22 18.17
C SER A 144 -13.99 1.99 17.50
N SER A 145 -15.05 1.76 18.27
CA SER A 145 -16.44 1.60 17.80
C SER A 145 -17.02 2.89 17.22
N GLN A 146 -16.68 4.06 17.78
CA GLN A 146 -17.10 5.37 17.26
C GLN A 146 -16.52 5.65 15.86
N LEU A 147 -15.27 5.23 15.60
CA LEU A 147 -14.65 5.41 14.29
C LEU A 147 -15.32 4.56 13.20
N LEU A 148 -15.99 3.47 13.57
CA LEU A 148 -16.71 2.58 12.67
C LEU A 148 -18.22 2.85 12.57
N SER A 149 -18.77 3.78 13.37
CA SER A 149 -20.20 4.15 13.36
C SER A 149 -20.74 4.47 11.95
N THR A 150 -21.81 3.84 11.50
CA THR A 150 -22.33 4.10 10.14
C THR A 150 -23.01 5.48 10.00
N GLU A 151 -23.28 6.18 11.10
CA GLU A 151 -24.05 7.42 11.13
C GLU A 151 -23.31 8.61 10.50
N ASP A 152 -22.00 8.71 10.76
CA ASP A 152 -21.14 9.76 10.22
C ASP A 152 -20.56 9.43 8.83
N PHE A 153 -20.93 8.27 8.26
CA PHE A 153 -20.37 7.82 6.98
C PHE A 153 -20.66 8.79 5.83
N VAL A 154 -19.62 9.10 5.08
CA VAL A 154 -19.65 9.87 3.84
C VAL A 154 -18.95 9.03 2.79
N ASP A 155 -19.67 8.70 1.73
CA ASP A 155 -19.07 7.91 0.65
C ASP A 155 -17.93 8.67 -0.02
N GLN A 156 -16.78 8.00 -0.16
CA GLN A 156 -15.53 8.55 -0.66
C GLN A 156 -15.45 8.46 -2.17
N TRP A 157 -14.69 9.36 -2.78
CA TRP A 157 -14.30 9.17 -4.17
C TRP A 157 -13.30 8.03 -4.27
N ALA A 158 -13.40 7.26 -5.34
CA ALA A 158 -12.39 6.31 -5.73
C ALA A 158 -12.10 6.40 -7.22
N ASN A 159 -10.86 6.09 -7.58
CA ASN A 159 -10.46 5.91 -8.97
C ASN A 159 -10.49 4.42 -9.30
N ILE A 160 -10.98 4.09 -10.49
CA ILE A 160 -10.87 2.76 -11.08
C ILE A 160 -10.02 2.92 -12.32
N GLU A 161 -9.11 1.98 -12.56
CA GLU A 161 -8.24 1.99 -13.73
C GLU A 161 -9.07 2.09 -15.02
N GLY A 162 -8.78 3.09 -15.86
CA GLY A 162 -9.48 3.31 -17.13
C GLY A 162 -10.91 3.87 -17.04
N SER A 163 -11.39 4.27 -15.86
CA SER A 163 -12.76 4.80 -15.66
C SER A 163 -12.78 6.15 -14.95
N ASP A 164 -13.91 6.86 -15.07
CA ASP A 164 -14.19 8.07 -14.28
C ASP A 164 -14.26 7.76 -12.78
N ARG A 165 -14.09 8.80 -11.96
CA ARG A 165 -14.23 8.70 -10.50
C ARG A 165 -15.61 8.23 -10.09
N VAL A 166 -15.66 7.30 -9.14
CA VAL A 166 -16.90 6.74 -8.59
C VAL A 166 -17.00 6.98 -7.09
N TYR A 167 -18.22 6.89 -6.54
CA TYR A 167 -18.39 6.76 -5.09
C TYR A 167 -18.11 5.32 -4.68
N ALA A 168 -17.13 5.12 -3.81
CA ALA A 168 -16.54 3.81 -3.54
C ALA A 168 -17.56 2.78 -3.02
N CYS A 169 -18.26 3.09 -1.93
CA CYS A 169 -19.20 2.15 -1.31
C CYS A 169 -20.43 1.94 -2.20
N ASP A 170 -20.93 2.99 -2.85
CA ASP A 170 -22.03 2.89 -3.81
C ASP A 170 -21.69 2.01 -5.01
N TYR A 171 -20.51 2.19 -5.60
CA TYR A 171 -20.00 1.35 -6.69
C TYR A 171 -19.87 -0.11 -6.25
N LEU A 172 -19.22 -0.35 -5.11
CA LEU A 172 -19.02 -1.69 -4.57
C LEU A 172 -20.35 -2.40 -4.31
N PHE A 173 -21.34 -1.70 -3.77
CA PHE A 173 -22.64 -2.28 -3.42
C PHE A 173 -23.56 -2.48 -4.64
N THR A 174 -23.61 -1.51 -5.55
CA THR A 174 -24.59 -1.51 -6.66
C THR A 174 -24.08 -2.20 -7.91
N LYS A 175 -22.77 -2.19 -8.16
CA LYS A 175 -22.15 -2.77 -9.36
C LYS A 175 -21.31 -4.01 -9.01
N TRP A 176 -20.23 -3.86 -8.25
CA TRP A 176 -19.26 -4.95 -8.05
C TRP A 176 -19.86 -6.17 -7.34
N ALA A 177 -20.46 -6.00 -6.16
CA ALA A 177 -21.02 -7.09 -5.36
C ALA A 177 -22.21 -7.81 -6.04
N ARG A 178 -22.70 -7.29 -7.17
CA ARG A 178 -23.82 -7.83 -7.95
C ARG A 178 -23.42 -8.32 -9.34
N GLY A 179 -22.27 -7.91 -9.85
CA GLY A 179 -21.80 -8.26 -11.20
C GLY A 179 -21.25 -9.68 -11.26
N ILE A 180 -20.98 -10.17 -12.48
CA ILE A 180 -20.36 -11.49 -12.77
C ILE A 180 -18.82 -11.40 -12.80
N ALA A 181 -18.30 -10.25 -13.20
CA ALA A 181 -16.89 -9.91 -13.18
C ALA A 181 -16.80 -8.40 -12.91
N PRO A 182 -15.71 -7.92 -12.32
CA PRO A 182 -14.53 -8.65 -11.83
C PRO A 182 -14.78 -9.39 -10.50
N ARG A 183 -14.14 -10.55 -10.28
CA ARG A 183 -14.39 -11.42 -9.10
C ARG A 183 -13.58 -11.06 -7.87
N LEU A 184 -12.38 -10.50 -8.08
CA LEU A 184 -11.50 -10.01 -7.02
C LEU A 184 -11.41 -8.48 -7.11
N CYS A 185 -11.87 -7.78 -6.07
CA CYS A 185 -11.70 -6.33 -5.94
C CYS A 185 -10.68 -6.02 -4.85
N ILE A 186 -9.70 -5.18 -5.16
CA ILE A 186 -8.72 -4.69 -4.20
C ILE A 186 -8.92 -3.20 -3.97
N VAL A 187 -9.28 -2.85 -2.73
CA VAL A 187 -9.44 -1.47 -2.29
C VAL A 187 -8.12 -0.98 -1.73
N LEU A 188 -7.49 -0.06 -2.44
CA LEU A 188 -6.19 0.52 -2.09
C LEU A 188 -6.35 1.89 -1.47
N ALA A 189 -5.71 2.10 -0.32
CA ALA A 189 -5.57 3.44 0.26
C ALA A 189 -4.46 3.48 1.31
N PRO A 190 -3.87 4.65 1.59
CA PRO A 190 -3.02 4.84 2.76
C PRO A 190 -3.75 4.57 4.09
N ALA A 191 -2.98 4.48 5.19
CA ALA A 191 -3.55 4.36 6.52
C ALA A 191 -4.39 5.60 6.88
N GLY A 192 -5.54 5.39 7.54
CA GLY A 192 -6.43 6.48 7.97
C GLY A 192 -7.42 6.99 6.91
N TYR A 193 -7.33 6.52 5.66
CA TYR A 193 -8.22 6.93 4.56
C TYR A 193 -9.61 6.29 4.62
N GLY A 194 -9.92 5.48 5.63
CA GLY A 194 -11.27 4.93 5.82
C GLY A 194 -11.56 3.59 5.14
N LYS A 195 -10.54 2.82 4.72
CA LYS A 195 -10.71 1.46 4.16
C LYS A 195 -11.67 0.59 5.00
N SER A 196 -11.36 0.44 6.29
CA SER A 196 -12.17 -0.31 7.27
C SER A 196 -13.59 0.22 7.44
N LYS A 197 -13.77 1.55 7.29
CA LYS A 197 -15.09 2.18 7.36
C LYS A 197 -15.92 1.84 6.12
N VAL A 198 -15.31 1.90 4.93
CA VAL A 198 -15.97 1.56 3.66
C VAL A 198 -16.38 0.09 3.65
N THR A 199 -15.50 -0.82 4.06
CA THR A 199 -15.79 -2.26 4.14
C THR A 199 -16.86 -2.59 5.16
N HIS A 200 -16.80 -1.99 6.36
CA HIS A 200 -17.84 -2.18 7.35
C HIS A 200 -19.20 -1.66 6.87
N VAL A 201 -19.26 -0.46 6.28
CA VAL A 201 -20.52 0.10 5.77
C VAL A 201 -21.05 -0.72 4.59
N LEU A 202 -20.18 -1.22 3.71
CA LEU A 202 -20.55 -2.16 2.65
C LEU A 202 -21.17 -3.42 3.24
N ALA A 203 -20.49 -4.06 4.20
CA ALA A 203 -20.97 -5.27 4.87
C ALA A 203 -22.32 -5.05 5.54
N SER A 204 -22.50 -3.93 6.27
CA SER A 204 -23.78 -3.58 6.90
C SER A 204 -24.89 -3.31 5.87
N LYS A 205 -24.60 -2.65 4.74
CA LYS A 205 -25.58 -2.47 3.65
C LYS A 205 -25.99 -3.80 3.03
N MET A 206 -25.03 -4.71 2.80
CA MET A 206 -25.30 -6.05 2.30
C MET A 206 -26.11 -6.88 3.28
N ALA A 207 -25.81 -6.81 4.58
CA ALA A 207 -26.55 -7.49 5.64
C ALA A 207 -27.99 -6.98 5.72
N ALA A 208 -28.19 -5.65 5.64
CA ALA A 208 -29.53 -5.06 5.60
C ALA A 208 -30.32 -5.52 4.37
N ASN A 209 -29.67 -5.57 3.19
CA ASN A 209 -30.30 -6.06 1.96
C ASN A 209 -30.67 -7.55 2.07
N TYR A 210 -29.81 -8.35 2.69
CA TYR A 210 -30.07 -9.76 2.95
C TYR A 210 -31.27 -9.97 3.90
N GLU A 211 -31.33 -9.22 5.01
CA GLU A 211 -32.45 -9.26 5.95
C GLU A 211 -33.76 -8.77 5.32
N GLN A 212 -33.73 -7.70 4.51
CA GLN A 212 -34.91 -7.19 3.80
C GLN A 212 -35.43 -8.18 2.76
N SER A 213 -34.55 -8.80 1.98
CA SER A 213 -34.94 -9.90 1.07
C SER A 213 -35.52 -11.10 1.84
N SER A 214 -35.12 -11.24 3.11
CA SER A 214 -35.65 -12.23 4.05
C SER A 214 -36.94 -11.76 4.76
N GLN A 215 -37.51 -10.62 4.41
CA GLN A 215 -38.78 -10.12 4.97
C GLN A 215 -39.82 -9.88 3.88
N LEU A 216 -39.39 -9.52 2.66
CA LEU A 216 -40.24 -9.32 1.47
C LEU A 216 -40.71 -10.65 0.82
N TYR A 217 -40.63 -11.75 1.56
CA TYR A 217 -41.08 -13.09 1.18
C TYR A 217 -42.50 -13.06 0.61
N GLY A 218 -42.62 -13.29 -0.71
CA GLY A 218 -43.90 -13.35 -1.43
C GLY A 218 -44.12 -12.29 -2.52
N THR A 219 -43.17 -11.38 -2.75
CA THR A 219 -43.20 -10.43 -3.90
C THR A 219 -42.06 -10.69 -4.88
N THR A 220 -42.06 -10.01 -6.04
CA THR A 220 -41.31 -10.25 -7.30
C THR A 220 -39.79 -10.48 -7.22
N GLN A 221 -39.15 -10.48 -6.05
CA GLN A 221 -37.74 -10.85 -5.88
C GLN A 221 -37.58 -12.38 -5.85
N THR A 222 -36.98 -12.91 -6.92
CA THR A 222 -36.82 -14.36 -7.13
C THR A 222 -35.64 -14.95 -6.35
N THR A 223 -34.57 -14.18 -6.09
CA THR A 223 -33.32 -14.75 -5.56
C THR A 223 -32.71 -13.99 -4.40
N ARG A 224 -32.09 -14.76 -3.49
CA ARG A 224 -31.53 -14.26 -2.24
C ARG A 224 -30.11 -13.76 -2.48
N PRO A 225 -29.77 -12.52 -2.06
CA PRO A 225 -28.42 -11.99 -2.17
C PRO A 225 -27.42 -12.86 -1.41
N PRO A 226 -26.12 -12.80 -1.76
CA PRO A 226 -25.09 -13.52 -1.03
C PRO A 226 -24.88 -12.97 0.38
N VAL A 227 -24.44 -13.83 1.29
CA VAL A 227 -24.15 -13.49 2.69
C VAL A 227 -22.83 -12.70 2.77
N PRO A 228 -22.80 -11.49 3.36
CA PRO A 228 -21.55 -10.77 3.55
C PRO A 228 -20.75 -11.34 4.73
N ILE A 229 -19.49 -11.70 4.51
CA ILE A 229 -18.57 -12.18 5.55
C ILE A 229 -17.42 -11.17 5.68
N LEU A 230 -17.46 -10.37 6.75
CA LEU A 230 -16.40 -9.40 7.07
C LEU A 230 -15.35 -10.05 7.99
N ILE A 231 -14.10 -10.05 7.55
CA ILE A 231 -12.96 -10.59 8.29
C ILE A 231 -11.94 -9.48 8.44
N ALA A 232 -11.64 -9.08 9.68
CA ALA A 232 -10.58 -8.12 9.98
C ALA A 232 -9.27 -8.86 10.29
N PHE A 233 -8.29 -8.79 9.40
CA PHE A 233 -7.05 -9.56 9.52
C PHE A 233 -6.19 -9.21 10.72
N GLY A 234 -6.36 -8.01 11.29
CA GLY A 234 -5.64 -7.63 12.50
C GLY A 234 -5.89 -8.56 13.69
N GLU A 235 -7.03 -9.25 13.72
CA GLU A 235 -7.36 -10.24 14.76
C GLU A 235 -6.67 -11.60 14.54
N TYR A 236 -6.08 -11.85 13.36
CA TYR A 236 -5.62 -13.18 12.91
C TYR A 236 -4.17 -13.22 12.39
N ARG A 237 -3.33 -12.29 12.84
CA ARG A 237 -1.94 -12.14 12.37
C ARG A 237 -1.03 -13.37 12.52
N SER A 238 -1.39 -14.32 13.40
CA SER A 238 -0.58 -15.51 13.70
C SER A 238 -0.98 -16.77 12.92
N TYR A 239 -1.99 -16.70 12.05
CA TYR A 239 -2.51 -17.87 11.35
C TYR A 239 -1.73 -18.16 10.07
N THR A 240 -1.36 -19.44 9.89
CA THR A 240 -0.56 -19.91 8.76
C THR A 240 -1.39 -20.43 7.58
N SER A 241 -2.71 -20.65 7.76
CA SER A 241 -3.62 -21.10 6.70
C SER A 241 -4.87 -20.23 6.63
N PHE A 242 -5.14 -19.70 5.43
CA PHE A 242 -6.28 -18.82 5.17
C PHE A 242 -7.64 -19.50 5.39
N ALA A 243 -7.81 -20.73 4.93
CA ALA A 243 -9.06 -21.49 5.12
C ALA A 243 -9.36 -21.72 6.61
N GLY A 244 -8.32 -22.00 7.41
CA GLY A 244 -8.43 -22.12 8.87
C GLY A 244 -8.87 -20.81 9.53
N LEU A 245 -8.31 -19.68 9.08
CA LEU A 245 -8.67 -18.34 9.53
C LEU A 245 -10.17 -18.08 9.28
N ILE A 246 -10.68 -18.39 8.09
CA ILE A 246 -12.09 -18.15 7.77
C ILE A 246 -13.01 -19.03 8.60
N LEU A 247 -12.71 -20.33 8.74
CA LEU A 247 -13.53 -21.21 9.57
C LEU A 247 -13.57 -20.73 11.03
N GLN A 248 -12.45 -20.20 11.54
CA GLN A 248 -12.42 -19.60 12.86
C GLN A 248 -13.23 -18.30 12.94
N ALA A 249 -13.14 -17.43 11.93
CA ALA A 249 -13.96 -16.23 11.84
C ALA A 249 -15.47 -16.57 11.85
N LEU A 250 -15.87 -17.59 11.10
CA LEU A 250 -17.25 -18.10 11.11
C LEU A 250 -17.66 -18.68 12.45
N ASN A 251 -16.75 -19.39 13.13
CA ASN A 251 -17.01 -19.96 14.45
C ASN A 251 -17.24 -18.91 15.55
N ARG A 252 -16.86 -17.63 15.34
CA ARG A 252 -17.22 -16.50 16.22
C ARG A 252 -18.73 -16.30 16.30
N HIS A 253 -19.45 -16.64 15.24
CA HIS A 253 -20.92 -16.63 15.18
C HIS A 253 -21.54 -17.97 15.65
N GLY A 254 -20.75 -18.74 16.42
CA GLY A 254 -21.06 -20.05 16.99
C GLY A 254 -20.48 -21.20 16.16
N ARG A 255 -20.29 -22.36 16.79
CA ARG A 255 -19.66 -23.55 16.17
C ARG A 255 -20.39 -23.96 14.89
N THR A 256 -19.78 -23.71 13.73
CA THR A 256 -20.27 -24.23 12.46
C THR A 256 -19.90 -25.70 12.36
N ARG A 257 -20.76 -26.54 11.77
CA ARG A 257 -20.42 -27.92 11.42
C ARG A 257 -19.89 -28.01 9.98
N LEU A 258 -19.49 -26.89 9.39
CA LEU A 258 -19.01 -26.83 8.01
C LEU A 258 -17.64 -27.48 7.91
N THR A 259 -17.49 -28.42 6.99
CA THR A 259 -16.18 -28.86 6.50
C THR A 259 -15.55 -27.79 5.61
N VAL A 260 -14.22 -27.84 5.40
CA VAL A 260 -13.52 -26.94 4.46
C VAL A 260 -14.08 -27.12 3.05
N GLU A 261 -14.32 -28.36 2.63
CA GLU A 261 -14.79 -28.68 1.28
C GLU A 261 -16.21 -28.19 1.03
N ALA A 262 -17.11 -28.34 2.01
CA ALA A 262 -18.47 -27.81 1.89
C ALA A 262 -18.51 -26.29 1.94
N PHE A 263 -17.60 -25.68 2.72
CA PHE A 263 -17.43 -24.25 2.72
C PHE A 263 -16.97 -23.75 1.35
N GLN A 264 -15.92 -24.35 0.76
CA GLN A 264 -15.46 -24.04 -0.60
C GLN A 264 -16.58 -24.18 -1.64
N TYR A 265 -17.41 -25.23 -1.52
CA TYR A 265 -18.56 -25.43 -2.40
C TYR A 265 -19.60 -24.30 -2.31
N LEU A 266 -19.89 -23.79 -1.10
CA LEU A 266 -20.78 -22.63 -0.95
C LEU A 266 -20.19 -21.37 -1.61
N ILE A 267 -18.87 -21.23 -1.57
CA ILE A 267 -18.18 -20.06 -2.13
C ILE A 267 -18.12 -20.14 -3.65
N SER A 268 -17.90 -21.33 -4.21
CA SER A 268 -17.93 -21.55 -5.65
C SER A 268 -19.33 -21.38 -6.24
N LEU A 269 -20.39 -21.50 -5.44
CA LEU A 269 -21.75 -21.15 -5.82
C LEU A 269 -22.07 -19.65 -5.66
N GLY A 270 -21.11 -18.83 -5.22
CA GLY A 270 -21.32 -17.40 -5.01
C GLY A 270 -22.28 -17.07 -3.86
N ARG A 271 -22.49 -17.98 -2.89
CA ARG A 271 -23.42 -17.77 -1.76
C ARG A 271 -22.90 -16.81 -0.70
N ALA A 272 -21.60 -16.49 -0.71
CA ALA A 272 -21.03 -15.50 0.19
C ALA A 272 -20.10 -14.54 -0.54
N VAL A 273 -20.03 -13.30 -0.03
CA VAL A 273 -19.05 -12.30 -0.44
C VAL A 273 -18.08 -12.08 0.70
N PHE A 274 -16.79 -12.26 0.43
CA PHE A 274 -15.74 -12.01 1.41
C PHE A 274 -15.32 -10.57 1.38
N ILE A 275 -15.28 -9.96 2.55
CA ILE A 275 -14.77 -8.61 2.77
C ILE A 275 -13.60 -8.77 3.73
N LEU A 276 -12.40 -8.76 3.18
CA LEU A 276 -11.14 -9.03 3.83
C LEU A 276 -10.44 -7.71 4.13
N ASP A 277 -10.53 -7.23 5.37
CA ASP A 277 -10.03 -5.92 5.77
C ASP A 277 -8.68 -6.00 6.49
N GLY A 278 -7.69 -5.22 6.03
CA GLY A 278 -6.39 -5.07 6.68
C GLY A 278 -5.32 -6.05 6.19
N TYR A 279 -5.29 -6.37 4.89
CA TYR A 279 -4.30 -7.31 4.34
C TYR A 279 -2.86 -6.83 4.53
N ASP A 280 -2.66 -5.51 4.57
CA ASP A 280 -1.37 -4.89 4.88
C ASP A 280 -0.81 -5.34 6.22
N GLU A 281 -1.65 -5.67 7.20
CA GLU A 281 -1.19 -6.15 8.50
C GLU A 281 -0.61 -7.57 8.46
N MET A 282 -1.12 -8.42 7.57
CA MET A 282 -0.52 -9.74 7.31
C MET A 282 0.78 -9.60 6.52
N MET A 283 0.79 -8.73 5.51
CA MET A 283 1.99 -8.44 4.71
C MET A 283 3.13 -7.84 5.56
N GLU A 284 2.82 -7.03 6.57
CA GLU A 284 3.83 -6.52 7.51
C GLU A 284 4.44 -7.61 8.41
N ALA A 285 3.71 -8.69 8.68
CA ALA A 285 4.17 -9.79 9.54
C ALA A 285 4.97 -10.85 8.76
N ASP A 286 4.40 -11.37 7.66
CA ASP A 286 5.02 -12.36 6.79
C ASP A 286 4.45 -12.21 5.35
N PRO A 287 5.15 -11.48 4.46
CA PRO A 287 4.70 -11.25 3.08
C PRO A 287 4.50 -12.53 2.28
N ASP A 288 5.39 -13.52 2.43
CA ASP A 288 5.36 -14.72 1.58
C ASP A 288 4.19 -15.62 1.97
N THR A 289 3.98 -15.82 3.28
CA THR A 289 2.81 -16.52 3.79
C THR A 289 1.51 -15.79 3.44
N ALA A 290 1.48 -14.46 3.55
CA ALA A 290 0.31 -13.66 3.20
C ALA A 290 -0.06 -13.73 1.72
N ARG A 291 0.92 -13.68 0.81
CA ARG A 291 0.69 -13.86 -0.64
C ARG A 291 0.20 -15.27 -0.96
N HIS A 292 0.85 -16.29 -0.40
CA HIS A 292 0.46 -17.68 -0.60
C HIS A 292 -0.97 -17.97 -0.16
N ASN A 293 -1.38 -17.43 0.99
CA ASN A 293 -2.72 -17.58 1.55
C ASN A 293 -3.82 -16.97 0.66
N VAL A 294 -3.60 -15.76 0.14
CA VAL A 294 -4.55 -15.14 -0.80
C VAL A 294 -4.60 -15.91 -2.12
N ALA A 295 -3.43 -16.35 -2.61
CA ALA A 295 -3.34 -17.16 -3.82
C ALA A 295 -4.15 -18.45 -3.71
N GLU A 296 -3.93 -19.23 -2.65
CA GLU A 296 -4.66 -20.46 -2.37
C GLU A 296 -6.18 -20.21 -2.30
N PHE A 297 -6.59 -19.15 -1.60
CA PHE A 297 -8.00 -18.83 -1.43
C PHE A 297 -8.70 -18.47 -2.74
N VAL A 298 -8.10 -17.60 -3.55
CA VAL A 298 -8.68 -17.17 -4.83
C VAL A 298 -8.81 -18.37 -5.79
N GLN A 299 -7.82 -19.26 -5.79
CA GLN A 299 -7.86 -20.51 -6.58
C GLN A 299 -9.00 -21.43 -6.13
N GLN A 300 -9.17 -21.61 -4.82
CA GLN A 300 -10.20 -22.51 -4.26
C GLN A 300 -11.62 -21.93 -4.31
N ALA A 301 -11.77 -20.62 -4.29
CA ALA A 301 -13.07 -19.95 -4.28
C ALA A 301 -13.83 -20.10 -5.61
N GLY A 302 -13.13 -20.35 -6.73
CA GLY A 302 -13.74 -20.53 -8.04
C GLY A 302 -14.24 -19.23 -8.69
N PRO A 303 -14.76 -19.30 -9.93
CA PRO A 303 -15.03 -18.14 -10.78
C PRO A 303 -16.23 -17.29 -10.32
N ASP A 304 -17.24 -17.92 -9.70
CA ASP A 304 -18.47 -17.23 -9.27
C ASP A 304 -18.34 -16.59 -7.88
N SER A 305 -17.19 -16.74 -7.22
CA SER A 305 -16.93 -16.11 -5.93
C SER A 305 -16.73 -14.60 -6.03
N ARG A 306 -16.99 -13.87 -4.92
CA ARG A 306 -16.67 -12.45 -4.82
C ARG A 306 -15.83 -12.18 -3.59
N ILE A 307 -14.66 -11.59 -3.84
CA ILE A 307 -13.66 -11.34 -2.82
C ILE A 307 -13.26 -9.87 -2.90
N LEU A 308 -13.47 -9.15 -1.81
CA LEU A 308 -12.96 -7.80 -1.63
C LEU A 308 -11.80 -7.85 -0.64
N LEU A 309 -10.67 -7.27 -1.01
CA LEU A 309 -9.47 -7.17 -0.18
C LEU A 309 -9.12 -5.70 0.03
N THR A 310 -8.87 -5.27 1.26
CA THR A 310 -8.29 -3.94 1.51
C THR A 310 -6.81 -4.04 1.76
N SER A 311 -6.04 -3.14 1.15
CA SER A 311 -4.59 -3.07 1.36
C SER A 311 -4.05 -1.66 1.19
N ARG A 312 -2.74 -1.51 1.43
CA ARG A 312 -2.00 -0.30 1.05
C ARG A 312 -1.65 -0.38 -0.43
N SER A 313 -1.59 0.79 -1.07
CA SER A 313 -1.19 0.95 -2.47
C SER A 313 0.23 0.49 -2.79
N VAL A 314 1.01 0.06 -1.80
CA VAL A 314 2.38 -0.43 -1.99
C VAL A 314 2.39 -1.90 -2.45
N PHE A 315 1.45 -2.73 -1.98
CA PHE A 315 1.49 -4.19 -2.15
C PHE A 315 0.87 -4.69 -3.45
N TYR A 316 -0.29 -4.12 -3.83
CA TYR A 316 -0.96 -4.38 -5.10
C TYR A 316 -1.22 -3.03 -5.75
N ARG A 317 -0.89 -2.86 -7.03
CA ARG A 317 -1.07 -1.58 -7.75
C ARG A 317 -1.91 -1.75 -9.00
N THR A 318 -1.65 -2.78 -9.78
CA THR A 318 -2.36 -3.09 -11.02
C THR A 318 -2.96 -4.49 -10.98
N ALA A 319 -3.96 -4.74 -11.82
CA ALA A 319 -4.53 -6.07 -12.00
C ALA A 319 -3.45 -7.10 -12.37
N THR A 320 -2.47 -6.72 -13.19
CA THR A 320 -1.32 -7.55 -13.58
C THR A 320 -0.49 -7.99 -12.37
N ASP A 321 -0.24 -7.08 -11.41
CA ASP A 321 0.54 -7.39 -10.22
C ASP A 321 -0.17 -8.46 -9.39
N VAL A 322 -1.48 -8.30 -9.22
CA VAL A 322 -2.34 -9.24 -8.50
C VAL A 322 -2.30 -10.60 -9.17
N VAL A 323 -2.57 -10.68 -10.48
CA VAL A 323 -2.55 -11.94 -11.24
C VAL A 323 -1.18 -12.62 -11.14
N GLY A 324 -0.09 -11.86 -11.29
CA GLY A 324 1.26 -12.40 -11.17
C GLY A 324 1.64 -12.87 -9.77
N GLN A 325 1.08 -12.28 -8.70
CA GLN A 325 1.33 -12.67 -7.32
C GLN A 325 0.43 -13.81 -6.84
N VAL A 326 -0.85 -13.79 -7.24
CA VAL A 326 -1.85 -14.83 -6.94
C VAL A 326 -1.55 -16.12 -7.72
N GLY A 327 -1.03 -16.01 -8.96
CA GLY A 327 -0.59 -17.16 -9.74
C GLY A 327 -1.70 -18.17 -10.07
N ASP A 328 -2.97 -17.76 -9.99
CA ASP A 328 -4.13 -18.55 -10.41
C ASP A 328 -4.22 -18.54 -11.94
N PRO A 329 -4.08 -19.70 -12.63
CA PRO A 329 -4.16 -19.76 -14.09
C PRO A 329 -5.54 -19.37 -14.65
N LEU A 330 -6.58 -19.38 -13.81
CA LEU A 330 -7.94 -18.98 -14.19
C LEU A 330 -8.22 -17.50 -13.92
N LEU A 331 -7.39 -16.81 -13.14
CA LEU A 331 -7.56 -15.40 -12.83
C LEU A 331 -6.96 -14.51 -13.94
N ALA A 332 -7.80 -14.03 -14.83
CA ALA A 332 -7.39 -13.04 -15.84
C ALA A 332 -7.36 -11.62 -15.25
N GLU A 333 -6.62 -10.70 -15.88
CA GLU A 333 -6.59 -9.29 -15.45
C GLU A 333 -7.98 -8.65 -15.45
N SER A 334 -8.86 -9.05 -16.39
CA SER A 334 -10.26 -8.61 -16.45
C SER A 334 -11.12 -9.08 -15.27
N GLU A 335 -10.63 -10.06 -14.49
CA GLU A 335 -11.30 -10.56 -13.30
C GLU A 335 -10.84 -9.85 -12.01
N VAL A 336 -9.87 -8.94 -12.13
CA VAL A 336 -9.33 -8.15 -11.01
C VAL A 336 -9.68 -6.68 -11.18
N GLU A 337 -10.19 -6.08 -10.12
CA GLU A 337 -10.47 -4.64 -10.06
C GLU A 337 -9.65 -3.97 -8.98
N ILE A 338 -8.95 -2.91 -9.36
CA ILE A 338 -8.26 -2.04 -8.42
C ILE A 338 -9.12 -0.79 -8.19
N LEU A 339 -9.53 -0.58 -6.94
CA LEU A 339 -10.30 0.58 -6.50
C LEU A 339 -9.44 1.43 -5.55
N GLU A 340 -8.90 2.54 -6.02
CA GLU A 340 -8.06 3.43 -5.21
C GLU A 340 -8.91 4.49 -4.50
N LEU A 341 -8.97 4.45 -3.16
CA LEU A 341 -9.73 5.44 -2.38
C LEU A 341 -8.98 6.77 -2.30
N ASN A 342 -9.69 7.85 -2.65
CA ASN A 342 -9.19 9.20 -2.53
C ASN A 342 -9.44 9.77 -1.11
N GLN A 343 -8.67 10.79 -0.75
CA GLN A 343 -9.00 11.67 0.37
C GLN A 343 -10.36 12.33 0.14
N PHE A 344 -11.02 12.76 1.24
CA PHE A 344 -12.19 13.61 1.13
C PHE A 344 -11.87 14.91 0.41
N ASP A 345 -12.71 15.27 -0.55
CA ASP A 345 -12.76 16.63 -1.05
C ASP A 345 -13.40 17.58 -0.02
N LYS A 346 -13.36 18.89 -0.32
CA LYS A 346 -13.90 19.95 0.55
C LYS A 346 -15.39 19.73 0.89
N LYS A 347 -16.18 19.18 -0.06
CA LYS A 347 -17.62 18.94 0.12
C LYS A 347 -17.86 17.72 1.01
N GLN A 348 -17.13 16.63 0.77
CA GLN A 348 -17.19 15.40 1.56
C GLN A 348 -16.75 15.67 3.01
N ALA A 349 -15.66 16.40 3.21
CA ALA A 349 -15.19 16.77 4.54
C ALA A 349 -16.22 17.61 5.32
N ARG A 350 -16.82 18.63 4.67
CA ARG A 350 -17.90 19.42 5.29
C ARG A 350 -19.12 18.54 5.63
N ARG A 351 -19.52 17.64 4.73
CA ARG A 351 -20.64 16.71 4.96
C ARG A 351 -20.36 15.77 6.13
N TYR A 352 -19.12 15.31 6.25
CA TYR A 352 -18.67 14.45 7.34
C TYR A 352 -18.78 15.17 8.69
N LEU A 353 -18.19 16.37 8.80
CA LEU A 353 -18.32 17.19 10.01
C LEU A 353 -19.78 17.47 10.36
N ALA A 354 -20.63 17.78 9.38
CA ALA A 354 -22.03 18.06 9.62
C ALA A 354 -22.80 16.85 10.18
N LYS A 355 -22.44 15.63 9.77
CA LYS A 355 -23.01 14.40 10.32
C LYS A 355 -22.46 14.10 11.71
N ARG A 356 -21.14 14.19 11.89
CA ARG A 356 -20.48 13.87 13.17
C ARG A 356 -20.85 14.83 14.30
N LEU A 357 -21.14 16.08 13.97
CA LEU A 357 -21.62 17.11 14.90
C LEU A 357 -23.16 17.12 15.03
N ALA A 358 -23.87 16.12 14.49
CA ALA A 358 -25.31 16.01 14.67
C ALA A 358 -25.63 15.82 16.16
N GLY A 359 -26.41 16.74 16.73
CA GLY A 359 -26.77 16.73 18.15
C GLY A 359 -25.85 17.53 19.08
N SER A 360 -24.70 18.01 18.60
CA SER A 360 -23.80 18.85 19.41
C SER A 360 -24.28 20.30 19.51
N SER A 361 -24.24 20.87 20.71
CA SER A 361 -24.49 22.31 20.92
C SER A 361 -23.40 23.14 20.21
N GLY A 362 -23.80 24.08 19.36
CA GLY A 362 -22.85 24.90 18.59
C GLY A 362 -22.42 24.34 17.24
N ARG A 363 -23.08 23.28 16.72
CA ARG A 363 -22.86 22.72 15.37
C ARG A 363 -22.73 23.80 14.28
N ASP A 364 -23.70 24.70 14.17
CA ASP A 364 -23.72 25.67 13.06
C ASP A 364 -22.52 26.64 13.13
N ARG A 365 -22.21 27.15 14.33
CA ARG A 365 -21.01 27.97 14.57
C ARG A 365 -19.71 27.18 14.31
N GLY A 366 -19.68 25.90 14.67
CA GLY A 366 -18.57 25.01 14.37
C GLY A 366 -18.37 24.82 12.88
N LEU A 367 -19.42 24.50 12.13
CA LEU A 367 -19.37 24.31 10.68
C LEU A 367 -19.00 25.60 9.93
N GLU A 368 -19.48 26.75 10.40
CA GLU A 368 -19.10 28.06 9.88
C GLU A 368 -17.59 28.30 10.06
N ARG A 369 -17.07 28.10 11.27
CA ARG A 369 -15.61 28.18 11.53
C ARG A 369 -14.83 27.22 10.65
N ALA A 370 -15.23 25.95 10.60
CA ALA A 370 -14.53 24.92 9.84
C ALA A 370 -14.48 25.22 8.33
N GLN A 371 -15.43 26.01 7.82
CA GLN A 371 -15.50 26.35 6.41
C GLN A 371 -14.23 27.05 5.92
N GLU A 372 -13.68 27.99 6.68
CA GLU A 372 -12.46 28.73 6.30
C GLU A 372 -11.25 27.79 6.17
N VAL A 373 -11.10 26.84 7.09
CA VAL A 373 -9.98 25.89 7.04
C VAL A 373 -10.12 24.88 5.93
N LEU A 374 -11.33 24.35 5.70
CA LEU A 374 -11.54 23.40 4.62
C LEU A 374 -11.36 24.03 3.23
N GLN A 375 -11.34 25.36 3.11
CA GLN A 375 -10.97 26.01 1.84
C GLN A 375 -9.47 25.97 1.54
N SER A 376 -8.62 25.80 2.55
CA SER A 376 -7.16 25.75 2.38
C SER A 376 -6.70 24.38 1.89
N ASP A 377 -5.99 24.33 0.78
CA ASP A 377 -5.44 23.08 0.23
C ASP A 377 -4.38 22.47 1.17
N GLU A 378 -3.62 23.33 1.87
CA GLU A 378 -2.65 22.93 2.89
C GLU A 378 -3.33 22.22 4.06
N ALA A 379 -4.47 22.73 4.53
CA ALA A 379 -5.22 22.09 5.61
C ALA A 379 -5.91 20.81 5.12
N MET A 380 -6.43 20.80 3.89
CA MET A 380 -7.06 19.63 3.27
C MET A 380 -6.08 18.48 3.04
N SER A 381 -4.78 18.75 2.86
CA SER A 381 -3.76 17.70 2.78
C SER A 381 -3.74 16.76 4.00
N ILE A 382 -4.26 17.24 5.14
CA ILE A 382 -4.38 16.50 6.40
C ILE A 382 -5.86 16.20 6.68
N LEU A 383 -6.72 17.21 6.65
CA LEU A 383 -8.14 17.09 6.99
C LEU A 383 -8.98 16.36 5.93
N GLY A 384 -8.40 16.05 4.76
CA GLY A 384 -8.98 15.11 3.81
C GLY A 384 -8.99 13.66 4.32
N SER A 385 -8.18 13.34 5.33
CA SER A 385 -8.19 12.05 6.01
C SER A 385 -9.36 11.95 7.00
N PRO A 386 -10.26 10.96 6.87
CA PRO A 386 -11.41 10.79 7.77
C PRO A 386 -11.02 10.71 9.25
N ILE A 387 -9.90 10.05 9.60
CA ILE A 387 -9.47 9.95 11.00
C ILE A 387 -9.02 11.31 11.58
N PHE A 388 -8.34 12.14 10.80
CA PHE A 388 -7.93 13.46 11.28
C PHE A 388 -9.11 14.42 11.35
N LEU A 389 -10.05 14.29 10.41
CA LEU A 389 -11.29 15.04 10.43
C LEU A 389 -12.18 14.67 11.63
N ALA A 390 -12.16 13.39 12.02
CA ALA A 390 -12.82 12.88 13.24
C ALA A 390 -12.25 13.51 14.51
N GLU A 391 -10.92 13.62 14.62
CA GLU A 391 -10.24 14.29 15.74
C GLU A 391 -10.51 15.79 15.76
N PHE A 392 -10.49 16.41 14.57
CA PHE A 392 -10.74 17.83 14.38
C PHE A 392 -12.17 18.24 14.74
N ALA A 393 -13.16 17.36 14.54
CA ALA A 393 -14.57 17.66 14.81
C ALA A 393 -14.80 18.17 16.25
N ASN A 394 -14.12 17.59 17.24
CA ASN A 394 -14.26 18.01 18.63
C ASN A 394 -13.69 19.42 18.86
N ASP A 395 -12.55 19.74 18.25
CA ASP A 395 -11.91 21.05 18.38
C ASP A 395 -12.69 22.17 17.69
N VAL A 396 -13.40 21.83 16.61
CA VAL A 396 -14.28 22.75 15.87
C VAL A 396 -15.37 23.33 16.75
N VAL A 397 -16.01 22.50 17.58
CA VAL A 397 -17.07 22.94 18.49
C VAL A 397 -16.52 23.83 19.61
N GLU A 398 -15.36 23.48 20.15
CA GLU A 398 -14.72 24.25 21.23
C GLU A 398 -14.16 25.61 20.76
N GLY A 399 -13.96 25.79 19.45
CA GLY A 399 -13.37 27.02 18.90
C GLY A 399 -11.90 27.20 19.23
N LYS A 400 -11.20 26.13 19.61
CA LYS A 400 -9.80 26.16 20.05
C LYS A 400 -8.84 25.77 18.93
N TRP A 401 -9.14 26.13 17.69
CA TRP A 401 -8.29 25.85 16.53
C TRP A 401 -8.13 27.11 15.66
N SER A 402 -6.97 27.24 15.01
CA SER A 402 -6.72 28.26 13.98
C SER A 402 -5.85 27.71 12.85
N ILE A 403 -6.00 28.26 11.64
CA ILE A 403 -5.15 27.87 10.50
C ILE A 403 -3.68 28.26 10.73
N ARG A 404 -3.45 29.29 11.55
CA ARG A 404 -2.11 29.74 11.93
C ARG A 404 -1.39 28.67 12.75
N ASP A 405 -2.08 28.02 13.68
CA ASP A 405 -1.49 26.96 14.51
C ASP A 405 -1.18 25.71 13.68
N VAL A 406 -2.07 25.35 12.76
CA VAL A 406 -1.86 24.23 11.81
C VAL A 406 -0.66 24.49 10.90
N ARG A 407 -0.49 25.73 10.40
CA ARG A 407 0.68 26.12 9.60
C ARG A 407 1.97 26.14 10.41
N GLN A 408 1.90 26.62 11.64
CA GLN A 408 3.07 26.76 12.50
C GLN A 408 3.63 25.41 12.96
N HIS A 409 2.75 24.45 13.23
CA HIS A 409 3.16 23.16 13.82
C HIS A 409 3.01 21.97 12.87
N GLY A 410 2.29 22.13 11.76
CA GLY A 410 1.79 21.02 10.96
C GLY A 410 0.53 20.40 11.59
N GLY A 411 -0.39 19.90 10.77
CA GLY A 411 -1.70 19.46 11.27
C GLY A 411 -1.66 18.23 12.19
N LEU A 412 -0.70 17.31 12.01
CA LEU A 412 -0.55 16.15 12.90
C LEU A 412 -0.09 16.57 14.31
N GLU A 413 0.98 17.35 14.41
CA GLU A 413 1.50 17.85 15.68
C GLU A 413 0.46 18.76 16.38
N PHE A 414 -0.28 19.56 15.60
CA PHE A 414 -1.41 20.32 16.13
C PHE A 414 -2.44 19.41 16.82
N LEU A 415 -2.90 18.34 16.17
CA LEU A 415 -3.87 17.40 16.76
C LEU A 415 -3.31 16.70 18.00
N VAL A 416 -2.01 16.38 18.02
CA VAL A 416 -1.34 15.78 19.19
C VAL A 416 -1.35 16.73 20.39
N LYS A 417 -0.94 18.00 20.21
CA LYS A 417 -0.98 19.00 21.28
C LYS A 417 -2.39 19.24 21.82
N ARG A 418 -3.38 19.26 20.92
CA ARG A 418 -4.80 19.35 21.30
C ARG A 418 -5.22 18.15 22.14
N ALA A 419 -4.85 16.93 21.74
CA ALA A 419 -5.11 15.73 22.50
C ALA A 419 -4.48 15.79 23.91
N PHE A 420 -3.22 16.20 24.04
CA PHE A 420 -2.55 16.35 25.35
C PHE A 420 -3.27 17.34 26.27
N SER A 421 -3.70 18.48 25.73
CA SER A 421 -4.48 19.45 26.50
C SER A 421 -5.83 18.87 26.94
N ARG A 422 -6.51 18.09 26.09
CA ARG A 422 -7.79 17.44 26.43
C ARG A 422 -7.59 16.38 27.51
N GLU A 423 -6.55 15.57 27.41
CA GLU A 423 -6.25 14.51 28.38
C GLU A 423 -5.95 15.09 29.77
N ARG A 424 -5.15 16.16 29.85
CA ARG A 424 -4.94 16.90 31.11
C ARG A 424 -6.25 17.33 31.76
N SER A 425 -7.16 17.94 31.00
CA SER A 425 -8.45 18.40 31.52
C SER A 425 -9.39 17.25 31.85
N ARG A 426 -9.44 16.21 31.01
CA ARG A 426 -10.33 15.04 31.17
C ARG A 426 -9.99 14.24 32.42
N GLN A 427 -8.70 14.06 32.68
CA GLN A 427 -8.20 13.18 33.74
C GLN A 427 -7.70 13.93 34.98
N GLY A 428 -7.64 15.27 34.94
CA GLY A 428 -7.16 16.11 36.03
C GLY A 428 -5.72 15.76 36.43
N HIS A 429 -4.78 15.88 35.50
CA HIS A 429 -3.35 15.65 35.76
C HIS A 429 -2.48 16.81 35.31
N GLU A 430 -1.26 16.86 35.84
CA GLU A 430 -0.29 17.93 35.60
C GLU A 430 0.83 17.55 34.62
N PHE A 431 0.80 16.33 34.04
CA PHE A 431 1.80 15.93 33.04
C PHE A 431 1.91 16.96 31.90
N THR A 432 3.14 17.42 31.64
CA THR A 432 3.42 18.37 30.56
C THR A 432 3.22 17.72 29.19
N ASP A 433 3.25 18.52 28.12
CA ASP A 433 3.22 17.98 26.75
C ASP A 433 4.45 17.12 26.47
N GLU A 434 5.61 17.53 26.99
CA GLU A 434 6.88 16.81 26.85
C GLU A 434 6.85 15.46 27.56
N GLN A 435 6.27 15.38 28.76
CA GLN A 435 6.15 14.13 29.52
C GLN A 435 5.18 13.16 28.85
N GLN A 436 4.01 13.64 28.41
CA GLN A 436 3.05 12.82 27.65
C GLN A 436 3.68 12.31 26.34
N ARG A 437 4.41 13.17 25.63
CA ARG A 437 5.11 12.80 24.41
C ARG A 437 6.21 11.77 24.67
N ALA A 438 7.06 12.00 25.67
CA ALA A 438 8.16 11.10 26.01
C ALA A 438 7.65 9.68 26.31
N PHE A 439 6.55 9.57 27.07
CA PHE A 439 5.91 8.29 27.34
C PHE A 439 5.40 7.60 26.06
N LEU A 440 4.65 8.32 25.21
CA LEU A 440 4.08 7.76 23.99
C LEU A 440 5.15 7.40 22.95
N GLU A 441 6.18 8.22 22.79
CA GLU A 441 7.33 7.96 21.92
C GLU A 441 8.15 6.77 22.43
N GLY A 442 8.38 6.67 23.74
CA GLY A 442 9.06 5.52 24.35
C GLY A 442 8.32 4.21 24.08
N LEU A 443 7.02 4.17 24.40
CA LEU A 443 6.18 3.01 24.10
C LEU A 443 6.16 2.67 22.60
N ALA A 444 5.99 3.67 21.74
CA ALA A 444 5.95 3.47 20.29
C ALA A 444 7.27 2.89 19.76
N PHE A 445 8.42 3.43 20.22
CA PHE A 445 9.74 2.94 19.83
C PHE A 445 9.98 1.51 20.31
N GLU A 446 9.55 1.16 21.53
CA GLU A 446 9.62 -0.21 22.04
C GLU A 446 8.81 -1.20 21.18
N ILE A 447 7.58 -0.83 20.82
CA ILE A 447 6.73 -1.61 19.89
C ILE A 447 7.46 -1.83 18.55
N LEU A 448 8.08 -0.78 17.98
CA LEU A 448 8.81 -0.88 16.71
C LEU A 448 10.06 -1.76 16.83
N ASN A 449 10.81 -1.57 17.91
CA ASN A 449 12.09 -2.22 18.14
C ASN A 449 11.92 -3.72 18.42
N THR A 450 10.91 -4.11 19.19
CA THR A 450 10.66 -5.51 19.56
C THR A 450 9.71 -6.23 18.59
N GLY A 451 8.80 -5.50 17.94
CA GLY A 451 7.75 -6.08 17.10
C GLY A 451 6.54 -6.60 17.88
N VAL A 452 6.47 -6.40 19.20
CA VAL A 452 5.30 -6.80 19.99
C VAL A 452 4.11 -5.88 19.73
N VAL A 453 2.89 -6.42 19.82
CA VAL A 453 1.66 -5.67 19.48
C VAL A 453 1.27 -4.68 20.58
N GLY A 454 1.66 -4.94 21.84
CA GLY A 454 1.38 -4.11 23.00
C GLY A 454 2.13 -4.57 24.24
N TYR A 455 1.94 -3.85 25.35
CA TYR A 455 2.68 -4.05 26.60
C TYR A 455 1.75 -4.27 27.79
N THR A 456 2.19 -5.07 28.76
CA THR A 456 1.46 -5.27 30.01
C THR A 456 1.49 -4.01 30.87
N ARG A 457 0.61 -3.98 31.86
CA ARG A 457 0.51 -2.89 32.82
C ARG A 457 1.84 -2.59 33.53
N GLU A 458 2.56 -3.62 33.95
CA GLU A 458 3.84 -3.51 34.65
C GLU A 458 4.93 -2.92 33.74
N ALA A 459 4.96 -3.30 32.47
CA ALA A 459 5.91 -2.76 31.51
C ALA A 459 5.64 -1.27 31.20
N LEU A 460 4.38 -0.84 31.21
CA LEU A 460 4.03 0.57 31.05
C LEU A 460 4.50 1.43 32.22
N GLU A 461 4.47 0.90 33.45
CA GLU A 461 4.92 1.64 34.64
C GLU A 461 6.40 2.02 34.53
N VAL A 462 7.23 1.11 34.01
CA VAL A 462 8.65 1.38 33.73
C VAL A 462 8.82 2.49 32.71
N LEU A 463 8.05 2.47 31.62
CA LEU A 463 8.10 3.51 30.59
C LEU A 463 7.63 4.88 31.11
N VAL A 464 6.65 4.91 32.04
CA VAL A 464 6.26 6.16 32.69
C VAL A 464 7.38 6.66 33.61
N ALA A 465 8.03 5.78 34.37
CA ALA A 465 9.17 6.14 35.20
C ALA A 465 10.32 6.77 34.38
N GLU A 466 10.59 6.26 33.18
CA GLU A 466 11.58 6.84 32.28
C GLU A 466 11.15 8.19 31.68
N ALA A 467 9.85 8.37 31.42
CA ALA A 467 9.30 9.59 30.84
C ALA A 467 9.11 10.73 31.85
N VAL A 468 9.03 10.41 33.15
CA VAL A 468 8.64 11.32 34.22
C VAL A 468 9.67 11.29 35.35
N ASP A 469 10.53 12.30 35.40
CA ASP A 469 11.51 12.49 36.47
C ASP A 469 10.88 13.19 37.70
N ASN A 470 9.82 12.60 38.27
CA ASN A 470 9.12 13.14 39.45
C ASN A 470 8.27 12.07 40.17
N ASP A 471 8.67 11.71 41.40
CA ASP A 471 8.01 10.69 42.23
C ASP A 471 6.52 10.97 42.52
N LEU A 472 6.11 12.23 42.70
CA LEU A 472 4.71 12.58 42.96
C LEU A 472 3.81 12.36 41.73
N LEU A 473 4.37 12.54 40.54
CA LEU A 473 3.65 12.29 39.30
C LEU A 473 3.57 10.79 38.98
N LEU A 474 4.53 9.99 39.45
CA LEU A 474 4.51 8.53 39.29
C LEU A 474 3.31 7.88 39.99
N GLU A 475 2.81 8.45 41.09
CA GLU A 475 1.57 7.98 41.71
C GLU A 475 0.34 8.06 40.79
N SER A 476 0.40 8.93 39.76
CA SER A 476 -0.65 9.13 38.75
C SER A 476 -0.37 8.45 37.40
N TRP A 477 0.61 7.56 37.30
CA TRP A 477 1.05 6.97 36.02
C TRP A 477 -0.07 6.32 35.21
N SER A 478 -1.07 5.72 35.87
CA SER A 478 -2.22 5.07 35.23
C SER A 478 -3.02 6.00 34.30
N LYS A 479 -2.91 7.32 34.50
CA LYS A 479 -3.49 8.34 33.63
C LYS A 479 -2.82 8.40 32.25
N LEU A 480 -1.50 8.17 32.18
CA LEU A 480 -0.79 8.01 30.92
C LEU A 480 -1.09 6.67 30.24
N ALA A 481 -1.22 5.59 31.01
CA ALA A 481 -1.57 4.27 30.45
C ALA A 481 -2.98 4.22 29.82
N SER A 482 -3.88 5.12 30.23
CA SER A 482 -5.25 5.27 29.69
C SER A 482 -5.39 6.47 28.74
N HIS A 483 -4.28 6.95 28.19
CA HIS A 483 -4.24 8.10 27.27
C HIS A 483 -5.10 7.87 26.01
N HIS A 484 -5.63 8.94 25.43
CA HIS A 484 -6.47 8.91 24.21
C HIS A 484 -5.88 8.15 23.01
N PHE A 485 -4.56 8.04 22.91
CA PHE A 485 -3.88 7.34 21.81
C PHE A 485 -3.69 5.85 22.07
N LEU A 486 -4.04 5.38 23.26
CA LEU A 486 -3.92 3.99 23.68
C LEU A 486 -5.29 3.32 23.74
N SER A 487 -5.26 2.00 23.60
CA SER A 487 -6.38 1.12 23.84
C SER A 487 -5.92 0.03 24.80
N PRO A 488 -6.38 0.04 26.07
CA PRO A 488 -6.18 -1.10 26.93
C PRO A 488 -7.02 -2.26 26.38
N ASP A 489 -6.40 -3.41 26.17
CA ASP A 489 -7.16 -4.65 26.02
C ASP A 489 -7.88 -4.94 27.34
N VAL A 490 -9.13 -5.39 27.27
CA VAL A 490 -10.02 -5.47 28.43
C VAL A 490 -10.12 -6.91 28.94
N ASP A 491 -9.65 -7.90 28.17
CA ASP A 491 -9.89 -9.32 28.45
C ASP A 491 -8.61 -10.08 28.85
N GLY A 492 -8.50 -10.37 30.15
CA GLY A 492 -7.63 -11.42 30.70
C GLY A 492 -6.40 -10.96 31.50
N PRO A 493 -5.72 -11.90 32.21
CA PRO A 493 -4.57 -11.61 33.07
C PRO A 493 -3.31 -11.12 32.33
N ASN A 494 -3.30 -11.20 30.99
CA ASN A 494 -2.23 -10.72 30.11
C ASN A 494 -2.69 -9.54 29.23
N ALA A 495 -3.69 -8.78 29.67
CA ALA A 495 -4.22 -7.63 28.93
C ALA A 495 -3.10 -6.68 28.47
N LEU A 496 -2.97 -6.51 27.16
CA LEU A 496 -1.95 -5.67 26.56
C LEU A 496 -2.54 -4.30 26.22
N THR A 497 -1.80 -3.24 26.54
CA THR A 497 -2.12 -1.92 26.03
C THR A 497 -1.45 -1.71 24.69
N THR A 498 -2.25 -1.34 23.69
CA THR A 498 -1.82 -1.14 22.30
C THR A 498 -2.04 0.30 21.87
N MET A 499 -1.37 0.72 20.80
CA MET A 499 -1.63 2.01 20.15
C MET A 499 -2.95 1.93 19.36
N ARG A 500 -3.90 2.81 19.68
CA ARG A 500 -5.30 2.76 19.21
C ARG A 500 -5.46 2.71 17.70
N HIS A 501 -4.56 3.37 16.96
CA HIS A 501 -4.63 3.41 15.50
C HIS A 501 -3.23 3.42 14.88
N GLN A 502 -3.08 2.75 13.74
CA GLN A 502 -1.79 2.64 13.03
C GLN A 502 -1.21 3.99 12.66
N VAL A 503 -2.03 4.96 12.25
CA VAL A 503 -1.57 6.32 11.94
C VAL A 503 -0.86 6.99 13.14
N TRP A 504 -1.39 6.84 14.35
CA TRP A 504 -0.76 7.38 15.56
C TRP A 504 0.47 6.56 15.95
N ARG A 505 0.39 5.23 15.81
CA ARG A 505 1.53 4.33 15.99
C ARG A 505 2.69 4.75 15.10
N ASP A 506 2.47 4.86 13.80
CA ASP A 506 3.45 5.26 12.79
C ASP A 506 4.01 6.66 13.07
N TYR A 507 3.14 7.61 13.48
CA TYR A 507 3.56 8.96 13.87
C TYR A 507 4.55 8.95 15.02
N PHE A 508 4.16 8.39 16.18
CA PHE A 508 5.00 8.36 17.37
C PHE A 508 6.24 7.46 17.18
N GLN A 509 6.12 6.37 16.43
CA GLN A 509 7.26 5.53 16.06
C GLN A 509 8.28 6.31 15.21
N GLY A 510 7.82 7.08 14.24
CA GLY A 510 8.70 7.86 13.38
C GLY A 510 9.36 9.04 14.10
N THR A 511 8.62 9.77 14.95
CA THR A 511 9.22 10.86 15.73
C THR A 511 10.18 10.34 16.79
N ALA A 512 9.85 9.21 17.44
CA ALA A 512 10.75 8.54 18.36
C ALA A 512 12.01 8.01 17.66
N LEU A 513 11.87 7.38 16.49
CA LEU A 513 13.01 6.94 15.68
C LEU A 513 13.92 8.12 15.32
N ALA A 514 13.35 9.24 14.85
CA ALA A 514 14.14 10.43 14.53
C ALA A 514 14.89 10.98 15.76
N LYS A 515 14.25 11.00 16.93
CA LYS A 515 14.86 11.41 18.20
C LYS A 515 16.01 10.47 18.60
N GLU A 516 15.79 9.15 18.55
CA GLU A 516 16.81 8.15 18.88
C GLU A 516 18.00 8.16 17.91
N LEU A 517 17.75 8.37 16.61
CA LEU A 517 18.81 8.55 15.61
C LEU A 517 19.60 9.84 15.84
N THR A 518 18.92 10.92 16.22
CA THR A 518 19.57 12.19 16.58
C THR A 518 20.50 12.00 17.79
N ASN A 519 20.06 11.19 18.76
CA ASN A 519 20.84 10.82 19.94
C ASN A 519 21.90 9.73 19.65
N ARG A 520 21.99 9.24 18.41
CA ARG A 520 22.89 8.14 17.99
C ARG A 520 22.75 6.88 18.84
N SER A 521 21.51 6.57 19.23
CA SER A 521 21.16 5.38 20.00
C SER A 521 21.53 4.11 19.23
N GLY A 522 22.31 3.22 19.86
CA GLY A 522 22.70 1.94 19.27
C GLY A 522 21.50 1.05 18.90
N ARG A 523 20.37 1.22 19.60
CA ARG A 523 19.12 0.51 19.31
C ARG A 523 18.49 0.98 18.01
N ALA A 524 18.42 2.29 17.78
CA ALA A 524 17.89 2.85 16.53
C ALA A 524 18.79 2.57 15.32
N ILE A 525 20.12 2.58 15.52
CA ILE A 525 21.08 2.18 14.50
C ILE A 525 20.84 0.71 14.12
N LYS A 526 20.85 -0.20 15.10
CA LYS A 526 20.56 -1.62 14.84
C LYS A 526 19.21 -1.83 14.15
N LEU A 527 18.21 -1.04 14.52
CA LEU A 527 16.87 -1.15 13.98
C LEU A 527 16.81 -0.78 12.47
N ILE A 528 17.41 0.35 12.07
CA ILE A 528 17.45 0.76 10.65
C ILE A 528 18.31 -0.17 9.79
N ASP A 529 19.32 -0.78 10.42
CA ASP A 529 20.29 -1.69 9.83
C ASP A 529 19.71 -3.09 9.58
N THR A 530 18.82 -3.57 10.46
CA THR A 530 18.36 -4.98 10.45
C THR A 530 16.90 -5.19 10.00
N LYS A 531 16.06 -4.14 9.98
CA LYS A 531 14.63 -4.27 9.65
C LYS A 531 14.22 -3.34 8.52
N ASP A 532 13.31 -3.81 7.66
CA ASP A 532 12.53 -2.90 6.80
C ASP A 532 11.53 -2.14 7.64
N LEU A 533 11.66 -0.81 7.67
CA LEU A 533 10.80 0.02 8.49
C LEU A 533 9.46 0.30 7.78
N PRO A 534 8.32 0.37 8.51
CA PRO A 534 7.05 0.74 7.89
C PRO A 534 7.11 2.12 7.24
N GLU A 535 6.44 2.30 6.10
CA GLU A 535 6.50 3.57 5.36
C GLU A 535 5.95 4.74 6.18
N GLY A 536 4.88 4.53 6.96
CA GLY A 536 4.33 5.56 7.84
C GLY A 536 5.34 6.05 8.88
N VAL A 537 6.14 5.15 9.44
CA VAL A 537 7.24 5.45 10.37
C VAL A 537 8.30 6.30 9.69
N LEU A 538 8.77 5.88 8.50
CA LEU A 538 9.75 6.65 7.73
C LEU A 538 9.23 8.02 7.33
N ARG A 539 7.94 8.14 7.00
CA ARG A 539 7.30 9.41 6.63
C ARG A 539 7.22 10.37 7.81
N ALA A 540 6.91 9.88 9.00
CA ALA A 540 6.93 10.69 10.21
C ALA A 540 8.37 11.09 10.58
N ALA A 541 9.32 10.15 10.51
CA ALA A 541 10.74 10.41 10.77
C ALA A 541 11.32 11.46 9.78
N ALA A 542 11.04 11.33 8.48
CA ALA A 542 11.55 12.24 7.44
C ALA A 542 11.17 13.71 7.69
N LYS A 543 10.00 13.95 8.31
CA LYS A 543 9.52 15.31 8.65
C LYS A 543 10.23 15.94 9.86
N THR A 544 10.72 15.13 10.79
CA THR A 544 11.28 15.61 12.05
C THR A 544 12.79 15.42 12.17
N LEU A 545 13.40 14.64 11.27
CA LEU A 545 14.83 14.35 11.31
C LEU A 545 15.66 15.62 11.00
N PRO A 546 16.58 16.05 11.90
CA PRO A 546 17.46 17.19 11.65
C PRO A 546 18.38 16.96 10.44
N ALA A 547 18.78 18.05 9.78
CA ALA A 547 19.70 17.98 8.63
C ALA A 547 21.05 17.35 9.01
N GLU A 548 21.62 17.73 10.16
CA GLU A 548 22.90 17.19 10.65
C GLU A 548 22.84 15.68 10.89
N THR A 549 21.70 15.18 11.38
CA THR A 549 21.47 13.75 11.58
C THR A 549 21.36 13.02 10.24
N TRP A 550 20.73 13.64 9.24
CA TRP A 550 20.66 13.10 7.89
C TRP A 550 22.05 12.99 7.24
N ASP A 551 22.85 14.05 7.32
CA ASP A 551 24.22 14.07 6.78
C ASP A 551 25.09 13.00 7.45
N TRP A 552 24.93 12.83 8.77
CA TRP A 552 25.59 11.76 9.51
C TRP A 552 25.13 10.36 9.07
N LEU A 553 23.84 10.15 8.83
CA LEU A 553 23.32 8.86 8.34
C LEU A 553 23.89 8.52 6.96
N LEU A 554 23.94 9.48 6.05
CA LEU A 554 24.57 9.30 4.73
C LEU A 554 26.05 8.95 4.85
N ALA A 555 26.79 9.66 5.71
CA ALA A 555 28.20 9.35 5.98
C ALA A 555 28.41 7.98 6.65
N SER A 556 27.38 7.41 7.27
CA SER A 556 27.41 6.10 7.94
C SER A 556 27.12 4.92 7.01
N ILE A 557 26.92 5.17 5.71
CA ILE A 557 26.82 4.12 4.68
C ILE A 557 28.23 3.55 4.47
N ALA A 558 28.65 2.67 5.36
CA ALA A 558 29.90 1.92 5.26
C ALA A 558 29.59 0.44 5.45
N ASN A 559 29.90 -0.36 4.43
CA ASN A 559 29.53 -1.78 4.27
C ASN A 559 28.01 -2.00 4.14
N ASN A 560 27.63 -2.54 2.96
CA ASN A 560 26.25 -2.69 2.49
C ASN A 560 25.44 -3.63 3.39
N GLU A 561 24.66 -3.06 4.30
CA GLU A 561 23.49 -3.74 4.85
C GLU A 561 22.26 -3.31 4.06
N ASP A 562 21.66 -4.25 3.33
CA ASP A 562 20.63 -3.98 2.34
C ASP A 562 19.45 -3.18 2.91
N LYS A 563 19.04 -3.48 4.15
CA LYS A 563 17.91 -2.83 4.82
C LYS A 563 18.21 -1.37 5.19
N LYS A 564 19.45 -1.06 5.59
CA LYS A 564 19.86 0.30 5.89
C LYS A 564 19.71 1.19 4.66
N ILE A 565 20.30 0.77 3.54
CA ILE A 565 20.27 1.55 2.30
C ILE A 565 18.83 1.67 1.79
N ARG A 566 18.05 0.59 1.83
CA ARG A 566 16.62 0.60 1.48
C ARG A 566 15.82 1.60 2.33
N ASN A 567 16.02 1.63 3.65
CA ASN A 567 15.36 2.57 4.55
C ASN A 567 15.80 4.02 4.28
N LEU A 568 17.10 4.27 4.08
CA LEU A 568 17.63 5.60 3.80
C LEU A 568 17.16 6.14 2.44
N LEU A 569 17.07 5.29 1.41
CA LEU A 569 16.48 5.66 0.12
C LEU A 569 15.03 6.12 0.30
N ARG A 570 14.21 5.31 0.99
CA ARG A 570 12.80 5.65 1.26
C ARG A 570 12.67 6.93 2.08
N LEU A 571 13.50 7.11 3.10
CA LEU A 571 13.52 8.32 3.92
C LEU A 571 13.90 9.55 3.08
N HIS A 572 14.92 9.43 2.22
CA HIS A 572 15.35 10.50 1.33
C HIS A 572 14.23 10.93 0.38
N ILE A 573 13.56 9.97 -0.27
CA ILE A 573 12.44 10.23 -1.18
C ILE A 573 11.30 10.96 -0.46
N LEU A 574 10.94 10.49 0.74
CA LEU A 574 9.91 11.11 1.57
C LEU A 574 10.28 12.52 2.05
N ARG A 575 11.59 12.78 2.25
CA ARG A 575 12.11 14.10 2.64
C ARG A 575 12.18 15.08 1.47
N ALA A 576 12.58 14.60 0.29
CA ALA A 576 12.66 15.41 -0.92
C ALA A 576 11.28 15.97 -1.31
N ASN A 577 10.22 15.16 -1.13
CA ASN A 577 8.81 15.53 -1.28
C ASN A 577 8.54 16.51 -2.45
N SER A 578 9.19 16.26 -3.58
CA SER A 578 9.29 17.23 -4.67
C SER A 578 8.42 16.80 -5.85
N LEU A 579 7.62 17.74 -6.35
CA LEU A 579 6.98 17.63 -7.67
C LEU A 579 8.00 17.82 -8.81
N GLU A 580 9.21 18.28 -8.49
CA GLU A 580 10.30 18.51 -9.42
C GLU A 580 11.37 17.43 -9.32
N LYS A 581 12.09 17.22 -10.43
CA LYS A 581 13.16 16.22 -10.54
C LYS A 581 14.32 16.55 -9.59
N PHE A 582 14.78 15.57 -8.81
CA PHE A 582 15.89 15.74 -7.86
C PHE A 582 16.97 14.67 -8.03
N LEU A 583 18.19 14.98 -7.59
CA LEU A 583 19.34 14.07 -7.62
C LEU A 583 19.41 13.26 -6.34
N LEU A 584 19.74 11.97 -6.46
CA LEU A 584 20.14 11.19 -5.28
C LEU A 584 21.49 11.68 -4.75
N PRO A 585 21.71 11.65 -3.42
CA PRO A 585 23.02 11.85 -2.82
C PRO A 585 24.04 10.88 -3.41
N ASP A 586 25.27 11.34 -3.60
CA ASP A 586 26.36 10.53 -4.17
C ASP A 586 26.57 9.26 -3.35
N GLU A 587 26.43 9.34 -2.02
CA GLU A 587 26.59 8.22 -1.09
C GLU A 587 25.55 7.11 -1.33
N LEU A 588 24.31 7.46 -1.68
CA LEU A 588 23.27 6.46 -1.99
C LEU A 588 23.41 5.93 -3.41
N THR A 589 23.84 6.78 -4.35
CA THR A 589 23.98 6.45 -5.77
C THR A 589 25.01 5.35 -6.01
N VAL A 590 26.10 5.32 -5.24
CA VAL A 590 27.18 4.33 -5.38
C VAL A 590 26.91 3.00 -4.66
N SER A 591 25.78 2.88 -3.96
CA SER A 591 25.49 1.75 -3.06
C SER A 591 24.27 0.93 -3.50
N LEU A 592 23.82 1.03 -4.76
CA LEU A 592 22.57 0.40 -5.21
C LEU A 592 22.73 -1.03 -5.76
N ASP A 593 23.97 -1.49 -6.03
CA ASP A 593 24.26 -2.83 -6.55
C ASP A 593 23.88 -3.94 -5.56
N HIS A 594 23.39 -5.07 -6.08
CA HIS A 594 23.05 -6.29 -5.34
C HIS A 594 22.02 -6.14 -4.22
N LEU A 595 21.30 -5.01 -4.18
CA LEU A 595 20.28 -4.76 -3.17
C LEU A 595 18.94 -5.40 -3.53
N ASN A 596 18.13 -5.67 -2.50
CA ASN A 596 16.71 -5.88 -2.70
C ASN A 596 15.97 -4.53 -2.62
N LEU A 597 15.64 -3.97 -3.78
CA LEU A 597 14.88 -2.74 -3.96
C LEU A 597 13.47 -3.01 -4.52
N SER A 598 12.98 -4.24 -4.39
CA SER A 598 11.65 -4.66 -4.85
C SER A 598 10.53 -3.83 -4.23
N GLU A 599 9.44 -3.65 -4.98
CA GLU A 599 8.20 -2.96 -4.58
C GLU A 599 8.35 -1.48 -4.17
N LEU A 600 9.52 -0.88 -4.40
CA LEU A 600 9.74 0.55 -4.11
C LEU A 600 9.08 1.45 -5.16
N SER A 601 8.89 2.71 -4.79
CA SER A 601 8.37 3.75 -5.67
C SER A 601 9.39 4.87 -5.77
N PHE A 602 9.87 5.15 -6.97
CA PHE A 602 10.75 6.25 -7.29
C PHE A 602 10.01 7.22 -8.20
N SER A 603 9.97 8.49 -7.82
CA SER A 603 9.28 9.51 -8.59
C SER A 603 10.12 10.77 -8.67
N ASN A 604 10.27 11.32 -9.88
CA ASN A 604 11.04 12.53 -10.14
C ASN A 604 12.52 12.42 -9.68
N ILE A 605 13.19 11.28 -9.91
CA ILE A 605 14.58 11.07 -9.48
C ILE A 605 15.51 10.99 -10.68
N THR A 606 16.67 11.64 -10.60
CA THR A 606 17.78 11.46 -11.55
C THR A 606 18.87 10.61 -10.92
N PHE A 607 19.13 9.43 -11.49
CA PHE A 607 20.12 8.45 -11.03
C PHE A 607 21.46 8.60 -11.79
N THR A 608 22.11 9.77 -11.69
CA THR A 608 23.29 10.09 -12.53
C THR A 608 24.44 9.09 -12.32
N GLY A 609 24.70 8.23 -13.31
CA GLY A 609 25.80 7.26 -13.28
C GLY A 609 25.65 6.13 -12.25
N ALA A 610 24.42 5.88 -11.76
CA ALA A 610 24.15 4.82 -10.79
C ALA A 610 24.32 3.42 -11.42
N SER A 611 24.67 2.44 -10.60
CA SER A 611 24.68 1.04 -10.98
C SER A 611 23.65 0.29 -10.15
N PHE A 612 22.81 -0.51 -10.82
CA PHE A 612 21.84 -1.42 -10.21
C PHE A 612 22.22 -2.88 -10.50
N ALA A 613 23.51 -3.16 -10.61
CA ALA A 613 23.99 -4.45 -11.06
C ALA A 613 23.56 -5.55 -10.08
N GLY A 614 22.88 -6.57 -10.58
CA GLY A 614 22.33 -7.66 -9.76
C GLY A 614 21.28 -7.23 -8.71
N THR A 615 20.76 -6.02 -8.79
CA THR A 615 19.72 -5.51 -7.87
C THR A 615 18.36 -6.10 -8.23
N ASP A 616 17.58 -6.44 -7.22
CA ASP A 616 16.18 -6.85 -7.40
C ASP A 616 15.27 -5.61 -7.39
N LEU A 617 14.68 -5.29 -8.54
CA LEU A 617 13.68 -4.23 -8.73
C LEU A 617 12.30 -4.81 -9.07
N THR A 618 12.04 -6.06 -8.66
CA THR A 618 10.76 -6.73 -8.90
C THR A 618 9.61 -5.89 -8.35
N GLY A 619 8.59 -5.61 -9.16
CA GLY A 619 7.42 -4.82 -8.75
C GLY A 619 7.71 -3.34 -8.45
N THR A 620 8.91 -2.83 -8.76
CA THR A 620 9.28 -1.44 -8.51
C THR A 620 8.61 -0.50 -9.53
N TYR A 621 8.27 0.70 -9.07
CA TYR A 621 7.66 1.74 -9.88
C TYR A 621 8.61 2.92 -10.06
N PHE A 622 8.77 3.36 -11.31
CA PHE A 622 9.49 4.56 -11.67
C PHE A 622 8.55 5.52 -12.41
N ASP A 623 8.41 6.75 -11.91
CA ASP A 623 7.63 7.81 -12.56
C ASP A 623 8.49 9.05 -12.77
N ARG A 624 8.62 9.49 -14.03
CA ARG A 624 9.41 10.68 -14.41
C ARG A 624 10.87 10.62 -13.94
N CYS A 625 11.44 9.41 -13.88
CA CYS A 625 12.83 9.19 -13.47
C CYS A 625 13.80 9.30 -14.65
N ASP A 626 15.05 9.71 -14.36
CA ASP A 626 16.19 9.57 -15.27
C ASP A 626 17.02 8.35 -14.91
N LEU A 627 17.06 7.37 -15.80
CA LEU A 627 17.94 6.22 -15.71
C LEU A 627 18.89 6.16 -16.92
N SER A 628 18.94 7.20 -17.77
CA SER A 628 19.64 7.20 -19.07
C SER A 628 21.13 6.82 -18.97
N ASP A 629 21.79 7.23 -17.88
CA ASP A 629 23.20 6.95 -17.59
C ASP A 629 23.40 5.80 -16.57
N CYS A 630 22.40 4.95 -16.34
CA CYS A 630 22.47 3.84 -15.39
C CYS A 630 22.94 2.51 -16.01
N SER A 631 23.57 1.68 -15.19
CA SER A 631 23.82 0.27 -15.50
C SER A 631 22.72 -0.62 -14.90
N LEU A 632 22.04 -1.40 -15.74
CA LEU A 632 21.04 -2.40 -15.35
C LEU A 632 21.52 -3.85 -15.55
N LEU A 633 22.85 -4.06 -15.55
CA LEU A 633 23.46 -5.37 -15.78
C LEU A 633 22.98 -6.42 -14.77
N GLY A 634 22.27 -7.45 -15.24
CA GLY A 634 21.75 -8.52 -14.38
C GLY A 634 20.73 -8.05 -13.34
N THR A 635 20.19 -6.84 -13.49
CA THR A 635 19.10 -6.34 -12.64
C THR A 635 17.84 -7.15 -12.88
N ILE A 636 17.09 -7.50 -11.85
CA ILE A 636 15.80 -8.19 -11.99
C ILE A 636 14.71 -7.14 -12.14
N LEU A 637 14.08 -7.05 -13.31
CA LEU A 637 13.02 -6.08 -13.64
C LEU A 637 11.64 -6.73 -13.74
N SER A 638 11.43 -7.86 -13.08
CA SER A 638 10.16 -8.57 -13.17
C SER A 638 9.01 -7.72 -12.59
N ARG A 639 8.01 -7.40 -13.41
CA ARG A 639 6.83 -6.57 -13.05
C ARG A 639 7.20 -5.13 -12.67
N THR A 640 8.34 -4.63 -13.13
CA THR A 640 8.68 -3.22 -12.97
C THR A 640 7.85 -2.36 -13.93
N ASP A 641 7.38 -1.20 -13.48
CA ASP A 641 6.62 -0.23 -14.28
C ASP A 641 7.39 1.09 -14.39
N PHE A 642 7.67 1.49 -15.62
CA PHE A 642 8.35 2.72 -16.00
C PHE A 642 7.36 3.66 -16.70
N ARG A 643 7.04 4.78 -16.08
CA ARG A 643 6.17 5.81 -16.65
C ARG A 643 6.93 7.10 -16.84
N SER A 644 6.87 7.65 -18.05
CA SER A 644 7.53 8.90 -18.44
C SER A 644 9.02 8.92 -18.04
N CYS A 645 9.68 7.77 -18.08
CA CYS A 645 11.08 7.60 -17.65
C CYS A 645 12.03 7.64 -18.85
N GLN A 646 13.26 8.07 -18.61
CA GLN A 646 14.36 7.92 -19.56
C GLN A 646 15.13 6.64 -19.21
N LEU A 647 15.09 5.64 -20.09
CA LEU A 647 15.68 4.32 -19.85
C LEU A 647 17.05 4.18 -20.52
N PRO A 648 18.01 3.46 -19.91
CA PRO A 648 19.33 3.20 -20.52
C PRO A 648 19.26 2.04 -21.51
N ASP A 649 20.18 2.00 -22.47
CA ASP A 649 20.34 0.85 -23.40
C ASP A 649 20.62 -0.46 -22.64
N SER A 650 21.23 -0.36 -21.44
CA SER A 650 21.56 -1.49 -20.57
C SER A 650 20.34 -2.23 -20.04
N ILE A 651 19.11 -1.73 -20.26
CA ILE A 651 17.88 -2.48 -19.98
C ILE A 651 17.81 -3.82 -20.73
N THR A 652 18.52 -3.92 -21.86
CA THR A 652 18.67 -5.18 -22.62
C THR A 652 19.52 -6.24 -21.92
N GLU A 653 20.31 -5.83 -20.92
CA GLU A 653 21.19 -6.66 -20.09
C GLU A 653 20.54 -7.07 -18.76
N ALA A 654 19.31 -6.63 -18.51
CA ALA A 654 18.53 -6.97 -17.33
C ALA A 654 17.80 -8.32 -17.48
N GLU A 655 17.51 -8.97 -16.35
CA GLU A 655 16.63 -10.13 -16.30
C GLU A 655 15.18 -9.67 -16.31
N VAL A 656 14.49 -9.91 -17.42
CA VAL A 656 13.11 -9.45 -17.63
C VAL A 656 12.16 -10.62 -17.86
N ARG A 657 11.20 -10.80 -16.95
CA ARG A 657 10.02 -11.65 -17.22
C ARG A 657 8.91 -10.87 -17.89
N SER A 658 8.60 -9.69 -17.38
CA SER A 658 7.58 -8.77 -17.90
C SER A 658 7.85 -7.38 -17.33
N VAL A 659 7.77 -6.32 -18.13
CA VAL A 659 7.94 -4.92 -17.70
C VAL A 659 6.83 -4.10 -18.34
N ARG A 660 6.37 -3.05 -17.66
CA ARG A 660 5.47 -2.05 -18.26
C ARG A 660 6.26 -0.79 -18.59
N ILE A 661 6.15 -0.30 -19.82
CA ILE A 661 6.74 0.97 -20.26
C ILE A 661 5.62 1.84 -20.80
N ASP A 662 5.36 2.98 -20.16
CA ASP A 662 4.31 3.93 -20.53
C ASP A 662 2.92 3.29 -20.73
N GLY A 663 2.61 2.29 -19.89
CA GLY A 663 1.35 1.56 -19.93
C GLY A 663 1.37 0.28 -20.77
N GLU A 664 2.36 0.10 -21.65
CA GLU A 664 2.47 -1.07 -22.53
C GLU A 664 3.23 -2.21 -21.83
N LEU A 665 2.63 -3.40 -21.78
CA LEU A 665 3.25 -4.60 -21.24
C LEU A 665 4.21 -5.21 -22.27
N MET A 666 5.49 -5.31 -21.92
CA MET A 666 6.54 -5.86 -22.76
C MET A 666 7.25 -7.04 -22.10
N TYR A 667 7.64 -8.00 -22.91
CA TYR A 667 8.47 -9.15 -22.55
C TYR A 667 9.87 -9.00 -23.12
N GLU A 668 10.82 -9.81 -22.65
CA GLU A 668 12.24 -9.73 -23.01
C GLU A 668 12.52 -9.58 -24.53
N PRO A 669 11.86 -10.32 -25.45
CA PRO A 669 12.12 -10.17 -26.88
C PRO A 669 11.75 -8.79 -27.43
N GLN A 670 10.67 -8.18 -26.90
CA GLN A 670 10.20 -6.87 -27.33
C GLN A 670 11.14 -5.77 -26.84
N ILE A 671 11.62 -5.88 -25.59
CA ILE A 671 12.59 -4.93 -25.03
C ILE A 671 13.89 -4.97 -25.83
N LYS A 672 14.41 -6.17 -26.13
CA LYS A 672 15.58 -6.31 -27.00
C LYS A 672 15.33 -5.70 -28.38
N ALA A 673 14.17 -5.92 -29.00
CA ALA A 673 13.87 -5.31 -30.30
C ALA A 673 13.80 -3.77 -30.29
N VAL A 674 13.33 -3.17 -29.18
CA VAL A 674 13.20 -1.70 -29.05
C VAL A 674 14.54 -1.04 -28.72
N PHE A 675 15.37 -1.67 -27.90
CA PHE A 675 16.59 -1.06 -27.34
C PHE A 675 17.90 -1.61 -27.92
N ASP A 676 17.89 -2.71 -28.66
CA ASP A 676 19.10 -3.25 -29.32
C ASP A 676 19.43 -2.45 -30.60
N LYS A 677 20.52 -1.70 -30.54
CA LYS A 677 21.01 -0.84 -31.64
C LYS A 677 21.62 -1.62 -32.80
N SER A 678 21.57 -2.96 -32.79
CA SER A 678 22.07 -3.83 -33.85
C SER A 678 21.34 -3.69 -35.20
N ASN A 679 20.27 -2.89 -35.28
CA ASN A 679 19.46 -2.67 -36.50
C ASN A 679 19.63 -1.29 -37.18
N THR A 680 20.73 -0.57 -36.99
CA THR A 680 20.96 0.74 -37.65
C THR A 680 21.87 0.63 -38.88
N THR A 681 21.46 1.28 -39.99
CA THR A 681 22.14 1.15 -41.29
C THR A 681 23.50 1.86 -41.33
N PRO A 682 24.44 1.45 -42.22
CA PRO A 682 25.80 2.01 -42.29
C PRO A 682 25.87 3.52 -42.60
N GLU A 683 24.83 4.11 -43.21
CA GLU A 683 24.77 5.54 -43.53
C GLU A 683 24.50 6.42 -42.29
N ASP A 684 23.68 5.93 -41.36
CA ASP A 684 23.41 6.62 -40.08
C ASP A 684 24.67 6.67 -39.19
N GLN A 685 25.54 5.66 -39.31
CA GLN A 685 26.83 5.59 -38.61
C GLN A 685 27.84 6.64 -39.10
N LEU A 686 27.71 7.14 -40.34
CA LEU A 686 28.61 8.13 -40.93
C LEU A 686 28.21 9.57 -40.54
N ILE A 687 26.91 9.83 -40.45
CA ILE A 687 26.35 11.12 -40.01
C ILE A 687 26.54 11.29 -38.50
N ALA A 688 26.38 10.22 -37.71
CA ALA A 688 26.66 10.25 -36.27
C ALA A 688 28.15 10.46 -35.95
N ARG A 689 29.08 9.91 -36.75
CA ARG A 689 30.53 10.07 -36.53
C ARG A 689 31.02 11.51 -36.72
N THR A 690 30.45 12.24 -37.68
CA THR A 690 30.90 13.59 -38.03
C THR A 690 30.34 14.67 -37.09
N GLY A 691 29.12 14.51 -36.58
CA GLY A 691 28.57 15.39 -35.54
C GLY A 691 29.13 15.16 -34.13
N TYR A 692 29.55 13.92 -33.82
CA TYR A 692 30.02 13.53 -32.49
C TYR A 692 31.49 13.89 -32.23
N GLU A 693 32.37 13.86 -33.24
CA GLU A 693 33.78 14.27 -33.07
C GLU A 693 33.93 15.78 -32.86
N GLN A 694 32.98 16.58 -33.36
CA GLN A 694 33.00 18.03 -33.23
C GLN A 694 32.56 18.47 -31.82
N SER A 695 31.53 17.83 -31.25
CA SER A 695 31.03 18.15 -29.89
C SER A 695 31.99 17.75 -28.78
N VAL A 696 32.75 16.65 -28.94
CA VAL A 696 33.74 16.19 -27.95
C VAL A 696 34.96 17.12 -27.89
N ARG A 697 35.39 17.69 -29.03
CA ARG A 697 36.47 18.69 -29.08
C ARG A 697 36.04 20.02 -28.47
N GLU A 698 34.81 20.46 -28.73
CA GLU A 698 34.25 21.68 -28.11
C GLU A 698 34.06 21.51 -26.59
N TRP A 699 33.56 20.36 -26.14
CA TRP A 699 33.41 20.04 -24.73
C TRP A 699 34.74 19.98 -23.95
N ALA A 700 35.77 19.36 -24.54
CA ALA A 700 37.10 19.32 -23.94
C ALA A 700 37.74 20.71 -23.86
N ARG A 701 37.51 21.55 -24.88
CA ARG A 701 37.95 22.94 -24.93
C ARG A 701 37.29 23.76 -23.82
N ASP A 702 35.98 23.64 -23.62
CA ASP A 702 35.22 24.40 -22.62
C ASP A 702 35.59 24.05 -21.17
N ILE A 703 35.83 22.77 -20.87
CA ILE A 703 36.25 22.36 -19.52
C ILE A 703 37.67 22.85 -19.22
N LEU A 704 38.58 22.74 -20.20
CA LEU A 704 39.97 23.19 -20.03
C LEU A 704 40.04 24.71 -19.92
N HIS A 705 39.33 25.44 -20.78
CA HIS A 705 39.21 26.90 -20.69
C HIS A 705 38.56 27.33 -19.38
N GLY A 706 37.42 26.75 -18.99
CA GLY A 706 36.71 27.12 -17.76
C GLY A 706 37.52 26.82 -16.49
N ARG A 707 38.35 25.77 -16.48
CA ARG A 707 39.26 25.49 -15.37
C ARG A 707 40.47 26.41 -15.36
N LEU A 708 41.04 26.74 -16.52
CA LEU A 708 42.09 27.76 -16.64
C LEU A 708 41.58 29.12 -16.18
N GLU A 709 40.39 29.51 -16.62
CA GLU A 709 39.77 30.79 -16.34
C GLU A 709 39.39 30.92 -14.87
N LYS A 710 38.82 29.89 -14.24
CA LYS A 710 38.60 29.84 -12.77
C LYS A 710 39.90 29.88 -11.98
N PHE A 711 40.95 29.24 -12.48
CA PHE A 711 42.27 29.27 -11.85
C PHE A 711 42.91 30.66 -11.90
N VAL A 712 42.80 31.35 -13.05
CA VAL A 712 43.27 32.73 -13.25
C VAL A 712 42.42 33.72 -12.43
N LYS A 713 41.08 33.64 -12.50
CA LYS A 713 40.14 34.47 -11.73
C LYS A 713 40.34 34.35 -10.21
N ARG A 714 40.61 33.14 -9.69
CA ARG A 714 40.87 32.92 -8.25
C ARG A 714 42.20 33.48 -7.76
N LYS A 715 43.16 33.78 -8.64
CA LYS A 715 44.54 34.14 -8.24
C LYS A 715 44.94 35.57 -8.56
N VAL A 716 44.24 36.27 -9.48
CA VAL A 716 44.62 37.64 -9.91
C VAL A 716 43.57 38.71 -9.56
N GLY A 717 42.38 38.33 -9.09
CA GLY A 717 41.30 39.28 -8.73
C GLY A 717 40.52 39.78 -9.95
N GLU A 718 39.31 40.30 -9.72
CA GLU A 718 38.35 40.71 -10.76
C GLU A 718 38.82 41.95 -11.55
N HIS A 719 39.77 41.75 -12.46
CA HIS A 719 39.95 42.63 -13.60
C HIS A 719 39.69 41.82 -14.87
N ASN A 720 38.72 42.29 -15.65
CA ASN A 720 38.19 41.67 -16.86
C ASN A 720 39.30 41.19 -17.80
N PHE A 721 39.61 39.90 -17.73
CA PHE A 721 40.35 39.20 -18.76
C PHE A 721 39.35 38.69 -19.78
N ALA A 722 39.18 39.42 -20.87
CA ALA A 722 38.63 38.86 -22.10
C ALA A 722 39.79 38.19 -22.84
N VAL A 723 39.68 36.89 -23.11
CA VAL A 723 40.60 36.19 -24.00
C VAL A 723 40.23 36.63 -25.42
N ASP A 724 40.92 37.65 -25.89
CA ASP A 724 40.88 38.10 -27.28
C ASP A 724 42.05 37.41 -28.02
N ASP A 725 41.74 36.68 -29.09
CA ASP A 725 42.69 35.94 -29.93
C ASP A 725 43.73 36.85 -30.64
N SER A 726 43.66 38.16 -30.43
CA SER A 726 44.57 39.15 -31.03
C SER A 726 45.82 39.49 -30.21
N ILE A 727 46.06 38.85 -29.05
CA ILE A 727 47.30 39.11 -28.28
C ILE A 727 48.49 38.36 -28.90
N SER A 728 49.46 39.13 -29.42
CA SER A 728 50.77 38.60 -29.78
C SER A 728 51.49 38.07 -28.54
N TRP A 729 51.61 36.74 -28.46
CA TRP A 729 52.34 36.01 -27.40
C TRP A 729 53.79 36.51 -27.18
N ILE A 730 54.37 37.16 -28.20
CA ILE A 730 55.72 37.74 -28.12
C ILE A 730 55.76 38.96 -27.17
N ALA A 731 54.68 39.73 -27.08
CA ALA A 731 54.58 40.87 -26.15
C ALA A 731 54.39 40.41 -24.68
N PHE A 732 53.73 39.27 -24.48
CA PHE A 732 53.58 38.65 -23.16
C PHE A 732 54.89 38.06 -22.63
N MET A 733 55.74 37.55 -23.53
CA MET A 733 57.04 36.95 -23.19
C MET A 733 58.19 37.98 -23.14
N GLY A 734 57.95 39.19 -22.63
CA GLY A 734 58.95 40.27 -22.60
C GLY A 734 59.83 40.35 -21.34
N GLY A 735 59.37 39.91 -20.17
CA GLY A 735 60.09 40.09 -18.89
C GLY A 735 60.79 38.84 -18.33
N THR A 736 62.03 39.03 -17.86
CA THR A 736 62.83 38.34 -16.82
C THR A 736 62.76 36.81 -16.59
N ASP A 737 63.97 36.22 -16.55
CA ASP A 737 64.42 34.83 -16.30
C ASP A 737 64.11 33.74 -17.37
N PRO A 738 65.12 33.33 -18.17
CA PRO A 738 65.02 32.24 -19.14
C PRO A 738 64.61 30.88 -18.57
N LYS A 739 64.93 30.57 -17.29
CA LYS A 739 64.62 29.26 -16.70
C LYS A 739 63.16 29.13 -16.29
N GLU A 740 62.54 30.21 -15.80
CA GLU A 740 61.12 30.24 -15.48
C GLU A 740 60.26 30.28 -16.76
N ARG A 741 60.73 30.97 -17.82
CA ARG A 741 60.11 30.88 -19.16
C ARG A 741 60.11 29.48 -19.71
N ASP A 742 61.25 28.78 -19.69
CA ASP A 742 61.35 27.43 -20.22
C ASP A 742 60.44 26.47 -19.44
N PHE A 743 60.25 26.69 -18.14
CA PHE A 743 59.34 25.90 -17.31
C PHE A 743 57.85 26.11 -17.65
N VAL A 744 57.41 27.36 -17.79
CA VAL A 744 56.01 27.70 -18.11
C VAL A 744 55.68 27.39 -19.57
N VAL A 745 56.59 27.69 -20.50
CA VAL A 745 56.46 27.36 -21.92
C VAL A 745 56.45 25.84 -22.12
N ARG A 746 57.31 25.05 -21.45
CA ARG A 746 57.23 23.59 -21.54
C ARG A 746 55.91 23.05 -20.99
N ARG A 747 55.33 23.64 -19.95
CA ARG A 747 54.04 23.20 -19.38
C ARG A 747 52.84 23.58 -20.24
N LEU A 748 52.81 24.79 -20.80
CA LEU A 748 51.77 25.24 -21.75
C LEU A 748 51.90 24.53 -23.10
N TYR A 749 53.11 24.37 -23.63
CA TYR A 749 53.38 23.64 -24.86
C TYR A 749 53.09 22.13 -24.70
N ARG A 750 53.32 21.55 -23.51
CA ARG A 750 52.90 20.17 -23.19
C ARG A 750 51.39 20.03 -22.98
N ALA A 751 50.70 21.08 -22.50
CA ALA A 751 49.23 21.10 -22.42
C ALA A 751 48.57 21.24 -23.80
N LEU A 752 49.14 22.06 -24.68
CA LEU A 752 48.75 22.18 -26.10
C LEU A 752 49.13 20.93 -26.92
N GLN A 753 50.24 20.25 -26.60
CA GLN A 753 50.53 18.95 -27.20
C GLN A 753 49.64 17.83 -26.65
N ALA A 754 49.11 17.93 -25.43
CA ALA A 754 48.13 16.97 -24.93
C ALA A 754 46.84 16.95 -25.78
N GLU A 755 46.48 18.08 -26.40
CA GLU A 755 45.36 18.20 -27.35
C GLU A 755 45.62 17.43 -28.65
N ASN A 756 46.85 17.51 -29.18
CA ASN A 756 47.26 16.84 -30.42
C ASN A 756 47.64 15.35 -30.25
N MET A 757 47.72 14.85 -29.01
CA MET A 757 48.19 13.49 -28.70
C MET A 757 47.07 12.56 -28.19
N VAL A 758 45.82 13.00 -28.30
CA VAL A 758 44.63 12.14 -28.11
C VAL A 758 44.45 11.28 -29.36
N MET A 759 44.95 10.04 -29.31
CA MET A 759 44.89 9.11 -30.45
C MET A 759 43.48 8.51 -30.67
N SER A 760 42.70 8.37 -29.59
CA SER A 760 41.27 8.03 -29.59
C SER A 760 40.73 8.13 -28.17
N GLY A 761 39.47 8.52 -28.05
CA GLY A 761 38.70 8.46 -26.82
C GLY A 761 37.64 7.38 -26.93
N LYS A 762 37.61 6.47 -25.96
CA LYS A 762 36.38 5.71 -25.68
C LYS A 762 35.74 6.33 -24.46
N LEU A 763 34.46 6.56 -24.53
CA LEU A 763 33.68 6.69 -23.31
C LEU A 763 33.63 5.30 -22.68
N SER A 764 34.04 5.23 -21.42
CA SER A 764 33.61 4.08 -20.62
C SER A 764 32.09 4.15 -20.51
N ALA A 765 31.45 3.05 -20.11
CA ALA A 765 30.00 2.92 -19.95
C ALA A 765 29.34 3.91 -18.95
N ASN A 766 30.05 4.96 -18.53
CA ASN A 766 29.75 5.87 -17.43
C ASN A 766 29.88 7.35 -17.85
N GLY A 767 29.85 7.66 -19.14
CA GLY A 767 29.94 9.07 -19.59
C GLY A 767 31.29 9.75 -19.34
N ARG A 768 32.30 9.05 -18.80
CA ARG A 768 33.64 9.58 -18.53
C ARG A 768 34.60 9.22 -19.68
N PRO A 769 35.22 10.20 -20.35
CA PRO A 769 36.12 9.89 -21.45
C PRO A 769 37.40 9.25 -20.93
N THR A 770 37.68 8.03 -21.36
CA THR A 770 38.99 7.42 -21.22
C THR A 770 39.86 7.84 -22.40
N ILE A 771 40.84 8.70 -22.12
CA ILE A 771 41.82 9.18 -23.10
C ILE A 771 43.02 8.22 -23.08
N ARG A 772 43.32 7.58 -24.21
CA ARG A 772 44.61 6.87 -24.38
C ARG A 772 45.69 7.89 -24.69
N LEU A 773 46.52 8.20 -23.70
CA LEU A 773 47.72 9.02 -23.86
C LEU A 773 48.93 8.13 -24.22
N SER A 774 49.94 8.73 -24.85
CA SER A 774 51.22 8.14 -25.32
C SER A 774 51.76 6.97 -24.47
N SER A 775 52.40 6.00 -25.11
CA SER A 775 53.06 4.84 -24.48
C SER A 775 54.29 5.20 -23.63
N ASP A 776 54.70 6.47 -23.58
CA ASP A 776 55.78 6.95 -22.72
C ASP A 776 55.32 7.04 -21.24
N PRO A 777 55.83 6.18 -20.34
CA PRO A 777 55.36 6.08 -18.96
C PRO A 777 55.63 7.33 -18.12
N GLN A 778 56.71 8.06 -18.45
CA GLN A 778 57.17 9.19 -17.64
C GLN A 778 56.23 10.39 -17.82
N ILE A 779 55.85 10.66 -19.07
CA ILE A 779 54.92 11.73 -19.46
C ILE A 779 53.50 11.44 -18.94
N ARG A 780 53.07 10.17 -18.98
CA ARG A 780 51.76 9.74 -18.46
C ARG A 780 51.60 9.99 -16.97
N SER A 781 52.66 9.76 -16.18
CA SER A 781 52.63 10.00 -14.73
C SER A 781 52.49 11.49 -14.39
N GLU A 782 53.12 12.37 -15.18
CA GLU A 782 53.11 13.82 -14.96
C GLU A 782 51.73 14.43 -15.26
N ILE A 783 51.04 13.96 -16.30
CA ILE A 783 49.68 14.42 -16.65
C ILE A 783 48.66 13.95 -15.62
N VAL A 784 48.75 12.69 -15.17
CA VAL A 784 47.86 12.16 -14.11
C VAL A 784 48.09 12.92 -12.80
N HIS A 785 49.34 13.28 -12.49
CA HIS A 785 49.65 14.10 -11.32
C HIS A 785 49.06 15.52 -11.44
N PHE A 786 49.17 16.15 -12.61
CA PHE A 786 48.62 17.49 -12.87
C PHE A 786 47.08 17.52 -12.75
N VAL A 787 46.40 16.53 -13.31
CA VAL A 787 44.93 16.42 -13.29
C VAL A 787 44.40 16.08 -11.89
N LYS A 788 45.09 15.22 -11.14
CA LYS A 788 44.62 14.77 -9.81
C LYS A 788 44.93 15.74 -8.68
N LYS A 789 46.07 16.42 -8.69
CA LYS A 789 46.52 17.22 -7.55
C LYS A 789 46.48 18.73 -7.78
N GLY A 790 46.27 19.18 -9.01
CA GLY A 790 46.52 20.58 -9.37
C GLY A 790 47.99 20.96 -9.14
N ILE A 791 48.36 22.21 -9.45
CA ILE A 791 49.74 22.67 -9.24
C ILE A 791 49.96 22.85 -7.73
N SER A 792 50.70 21.92 -7.12
CA SER A 792 51.18 22.04 -5.75
C SER A 792 52.71 21.97 -5.78
N GLY A 793 53.33 23.07 -5.33
CA GLY A 793 54.77 23.19 -5.20
C GLY A 793 55.09 24.42 -4.35
N PRO A 794 56.20 24.40 -3.60
CA PRO A 794 56.58 25.53 -2.78
C PRO A 794 56.89 26.72 -3.71
N ASN A 795 56.32 27.88 -3.38
CA ASN A 795 56.60 29.21 -3.96
C ASN A 795 55.87 29.74 -5.22
N ILE A 796 54.71 29.21 -5.64
CA ILE A 796 53.87 29.97 -6.61
C ILE A 796 53.44 31.33 -6.05
N GLU A 797 53.23 31.41 -4.73
CA GLU A 797 52.86 32.64 -4.04
C GLU A 797 54.02 33.64 -3.94
N SER A 798 55.27 33.15 -3.91
CA SER A 798 56.49 33.97 -3.91
C SER A 798 56.81 34.52 -5.31
N VAL A 799 56.57 33.74 -6.36
CA VAL A 799 56.69 34.17 -7.76
C VAL A 799 55.62 35.23 -8.09
N MET A 800 54.37 35.01 -7.67
CA MET A 800 53.29 35.99 -7.87
C MET A 800 53.46 37.27 -7.02
N LYS A 801 54.00 37.18 -5.79
CA LYS A 801 54.36 38.37 -4.98
C LYS A 801 55.49 39.22 -5.59
N ARG A 802 56.32 38.66 -6.48
CA ARG A 802 57.35 39.40 -7.22
C ARG A 802 56.87 39.98 -8.55
N LEU A 803 55.79 39.46 -9.13
CA LEU A 803 55.17 39.96 -10.36
C LEU A 803 54.16 41.10 -10.13
N VAL A 804 53.61 41.23 -8.92
CA VAL A 804 52.67 42.29 -8.53
C VAL A 804 53.38 43.58 -8.04
N LYS A 805 54.72 43.57 -7.97
CA LYS A 805 55.53 44.76 -7.66
C LYS A 805 56.27 45.20 -8.91
#